data_AF-A0A8H6Y3W7-F1
#
_entry.id   AF-A0A8H6Y3W7-F1
#
_cell.length_a   1.000
_cell.length_b   1.000
_cell.length_c   1.000
_cell.angle_alpha   90.00
_cell.angle_beta   90.00
_cell.angle_gamma   90.00
#
_symmetry.space_group_name_H-M   'P 1'
#
loop_
_entity.id
_entity.type
_entity.pdbx_description
1 polymer ?
#
loop_
_entity_poly.entity_id
_entity_poly.type
_entity_poly.pdbx_seq_one_letter_code
_entity_poly.pdbx_strand_id
1 'polypeptide(L)'
;MVASKTKKVMKYTYPERVLGSFSLIQREHKKHAIHLASLRAQILKTANARKDKLGPHWKNWVGKAVQRLEERGILSSEPAGTVALTPNGKKAILAARRALALPMHESLSPDEEDLLWKQVTHPTNVQVIPPAVKRTRHTAPFSDEEDSDPEYVPRKRARTSLGTRATSSKTSDPAFKMTKAQLVAELDSMRRTQETNRLRAESPLTELEDDESEEVMRLKEILKHKDEEMCALQRQLEARTEDDHFDTEMSSPLRPNLNLINRTQSGSLIDHLSKQPTPAPTEPDLDDHTHDNIYRLLNKHSNYAPQNCRILYANYLSSKPNTPKPKHRSPTKFPAFLFLQTNLALRETQISERDAAISRIPDLERAKADLEGSIAEKATQIQRLIHERDDALVNLKNEKDKHADAMASLRTESNHELEIANTRVTTLESDIAKLRSELDSQRASAADLFGERACLEEELSAQRALVGTADESNQLLVKRVAELDQRVVEHNAIELSLKEKIARTEAELSTASEKLSAAETKNKTLTGRLAETTEKLTEARQGLTDARAAAEALKPQMAALDDALTTRISSYRELQERLTKTQHDADTFRLQMGILETTVSNLRATLESKTSQADQLARDLIDRTGANAALASSIQEKEEQLTDANISKDLLQSALDEVTSELHDQLDVLDAAKTSLISELAAKSAMLEETVIKLREAGAREETLGTEITVKDDEIKRLHVQLSEYVGRVEGLEQSLAATETRYASDIADRESANIALENSLSSAQEDVSRLTLEAASLRQNLDDVQGRLDNITDALDAEKQRGKLIQADCEHANSRVQEVEQELLELRASKDTDEATIEDLKAAFSQLKATQMQTLAELDNKVGSAQSTPVPKRRAPKVPSTRSV
;
A
#
# COMPACT_ATOMS: atom_id res chain seq x y z
N MET A 1 8.90 -2.21 36.95
CA MET A 1 8.77 -1.05 36.03
C MET A 1 10.02 -1.00 35.16
N VAL A 2 9.95 -1.50 33.93
CA VAL A 2 11.08 -1.44 33.00
C VAL A 2 11.02 -0.09 32.29
N ALA A 3 12.04 0.75 32.47
CA ALA A 3 12.16 2.00 31.75
C ALA A 3 12.54 1.69 30.29
N SER A 4 11.53 1.57 29.42
CA SER A 4 11.73 1.48 27.97
C SER A 4 12.44 2.74 27.49
N LYS A 5 13.75 2.61 27.24
CA LYS A 5 14.61 3.68 26.72
C LYS A 5 14.16 3.99 25.29
N THR A 6 13.20 4.91 25.18
CA THR A 6 12.76 5.46 23.89
C THR A 6 13.98 5.88 23.07
N LYS A 7 14.09 5.36 21.84
CA LYS A 7 15.21 5.65 20.93
C LYS A 7 15.37 7.17 20.88
N LYS A 8 16.52 7.69 21.33
CA LYS A 8 16.74 9.14 21.48
C LYS A 8 16.57 9.80 20.11
N VAL A 9 15.42 10.44 19.88
CA VAL A 9 15.14 11.17 18.64
C VAL A 9 16.24 12.23 18.46
N MET A 10 16.93 12.17 17.33
CA MET A 10 18.02 13.09 17.00
C MET A 10 17.46 14.51 16.93
N LYS A 11 18.07 15.44 17.68
CA LYS A 11 17.61 16.83 17.75
C LYS A 11 18.21 17.64 16.62
N TYR A 12 17.44 17.89 15.56
CA TYR A 12 17.90 18.70 14.44
C TYR A 12 18.05 20.18 14.82
N THR A 13 19.17 20.79 14.43
CA THR A 13 19.38 22.24 14.55
C THR A 13 18.52 23.00 13.54
N TYR A 14 18.22 24.28 13.79
CA TYR A 14 17.43 25.07 12.83
C TYR A 14 18.10 25.23 11.45
N PRO A 15 19.44 25.38 11.34
CA PRO A 15 20.13 25.32 10.04
C PRO A 15 19.93 23.99 9.28
N GLU A 16 19.97 22.84 9.97
CA GLU A 16 19.71 21.53 9.33
C GLU A 16 18.28 21.46 8.80
N ARG A 17 17.29 21.85 9.63
CA ARG A 17 15.87 21.91 9.23
C ARG A 17 15.67 22.83 8.03
N VAL A 18 16.36 23.98 7.98
CA VAL A 18 16.31 24.93 6.87
C VAL A 18 16.84 24.30 5.58
N LEU A 19 18.03 23.69 5.58
CA LEU A 19 18.60 23.08 4.38
C LEU A 19 17.80 21.86 3.90
N GLY A 20 17.34 21.00 4.82
CA GLY A 20 16.48 19.86 4.48
C GLY A 20 15.16 20.29 3.86
N SER A 21 14.42 21.21 4.48
CA SER A 21 13.18 21.73 3.89
C SER A 21 13.42 22.51 2.60
N PHE A 22 14.54 23.21 2.43
CA PHE A 22 14.92 23.88 1.19
C PHE A 22 15.12 22.86 0.05
N SER A 23 15.93 21.82 0.30
CA SER A 23 16.19 20.73 -0.65
C SER A 23 14.90 20.01 -1.08
N LEU A 24 13.99 19.74 -0.13
CA LEU A 24 12.69 19.13 -0.42
C LEU A 24 11.84 20.00 -1.34
N ILE A 25 11.67 21.30 -1.02
CA ILE A 25 10.90 22.23 -1.87
C ILE A 25 11.55 22.38 -3.25
N GLN A 26 12.88 22.43 -3.33
CA GLN A 26 13.60 22.51 -4.61
C GLN A 26 13.38 21.25 -5.47
N ARG A 27 13.32 20.06 -4.86
CA ARG A 27 13.01 18.79 -5.54
C ARG A 27 11.54 18.74 -6.00
N GLU A 28 10.62 19.12 -5.12
CA GLU A 28 9.16 19.06 -5.34
C GLU A 28 8.69 20.07 -6.40
N HIS A 29 9.25 21.29 -6.42
CA HIS A 29 8.79 22.38 -7.29
C HIS A 29 9.77 22.81 -8.38
N LYS A 30 10.99 22.25 -8.44
CA LYS A 30 12.06 22.62 -9.39
C LYS A 30 12.47 24.11 -9.38
N LYS A 31 12.19 24.85 -8.29
CA LYS A 31 12.50 26.29 -8.15
C LYS A 31 13.85 26.52 -7.46
N HIS A 32 14.66 27.43 -7.99
CA HIS A 32 15.97 27.78 -7.41
C HIS A 32 15.91 28.80 -6.26
N ALA A 33 14.85 29.61 -6.22
CA ALA A 33 14.56 30.56 -5.16
C ALA A 33 13.22 30.19 -4.49
N ILE A 34 13.19 30.25 -3.15
CA ILE A 34 12.08 29.82 -2.31
C ILE A 34 11.73 30.94 -1.34
N HIS A 35 10.47 31.36 -1.31
CA HIS A 35 10.00 32.40 -0.39
C HIS A 35 10.04 31.91 1.07
N LEU A 36 10.52 32.76 1.99
CA LEU A 36 10.73 32.42 3.40
C LEU A 36 9.48 31.91 4.12
N ALA A 37 8.29 32.34 3.69
CA ALA A 37 7.02 31.82 4.23
C ALA A 37 6.78 30.35 3.85
N SER A 38 7.06 29.96 2.60
CA SER A 38 6.95 28.57 2.12
C SER A 38 7.97 27.68 2.81
N LEU A 39 9.20 28.17 2.98
CA LEU A 39 10.25 27.47 3.73
C LEU A 39 9.84 27.21 5.19
N ARG A 40 9.25 28.22 5.87
CA ARG A 40 8.69 28.06 7.22
C ARG A 40 7.54 27.04 7.26
N ALA A 41 6.64 27.06 6.28
CA ALA A 41 5.53 26.11 6.21
C ALA A 41 6.02 24.66 6.06
N GLN A 42 7.03 24.42 5.21
CA GLN A 42 7.62 23.09 5.05
C GLN A 42 8.36 22.63 6.31
N ILE A 43 9.09 23.51 7.00
CA ILE A 43 9.74 23.17 8.29
C ILE A 43 8.71 22.71 9.32
N LEU A 44 7.53 23.33 9.37
CA LEU A 44 6.42 22.90 10.23
C LEU A 44 5.86 21.53 9.79
N LYS A 45 5.67 21.31 8.48
CA LYS A 45 5.20 20.03 7.91
C LYS A 45 6.18 18.89 8.24
N THR A 46 7.47 19.07 7.99
CA THR A 46 8.53 18.09 8.27
C THR A 46 8.69 17.82 9.77
N ALA A 47 8.61 18.85 10.62
CA ALA A 47 8.68 18.67 12.06
C ALA A 47 7.49 17.86 12.61
N ASN A 48 6.27 18.15 12.15
CA ASN A 48 5.08 17.38 12.51
C ASN A 48 5.19 15.91 12.05
N ALA A 49 5.65 15.66 10.83
CA ALA A 49 5.86 14.31 10.30
C ALA A 49 6.91 13.52 11.10
N ARG A 50 8.03 14.16 11.49
CA ARG A 50 9.08 13.56 12.34
C ARG A 50 8.75 13.56 13.84
N LYS A 51 7.57 14.04 14.25
CA LYS A 51 7.14 14.23 15.66
C LYS A 51 8.11 15.08 16.49
N ASP A 52 8.82 16.01 15.83
CA ASP A 52 9.82 16.90 16.41
C ASP A 52 9.16 18.21 16.90
N LYS A 53 9.39 18.58 18.17
CA LYS A 53 8.75 19.74 18.80
C LYS A 53 9.49 21.04 18.45
N LEU A 54 8.91 21.82 17.55
CA LEU A 54 9.31 23.21 17.32
C LEU A 54 9.00 24.08 18.55
N GLY A 55 9.94 24.94 18.95
CA GLY A 55 9.78 25.86 20.09
C GLY A 55 8.85 27.04 19.78
N PRO A 56 8.33 27.77 20.79
CA PRO A 56 7.31 28.82 20.59
C PRO A 56 7.75 29.96 19.66
N HIS A 57 9.06 30.21 19.51
CA HIS A 57 9.61 31.24 18.61
C HIS A 57 10.28 30.66 17.35
N TRP A 58 9.91 29.45 16.92
CA TRP A 58 10.57 28.74 15.82
C TRP A 58 10.65 29.56 14.51
N LYS A 59 9.65 30.38 14.19
CA LYS A 59 9.67 31.26 13.00
C LYS A 59 10.83 32.27 13.02
N ASN A 60 11.22 32.74 14.21
CA ASN A 60 12.35 33.65 14.42
C ASN A 60 13.68 32.90 14.38
N TRP A 61 13.72 31.68 14.94
CA TRP A 61 14.89 30.80 14.85
C TRP A 61 15.19 30.35 13.42
N VAL A 62 14.16 30.11 12.60
CA VAL A 62 14.30 29.87 11.15
C VAL A 62 14.89 31.10 10.45
N GLY A 63 14.42 32.31 10.77
CA GLY A 63 15.00 33.54 10.21
C GLY A 63 16.48 33.70 10.56
N LYS A 64 16.85 33.52 11.84
CA LYS A 64 18.25 33.52 12.29
C LYS A 64 19.09 32.40 11.67
N ALA A 65 18.48 31.24 11.36
CA ALA A 65 19.18 30.13 10.71
C ALA A 65 19.44 30.41 9.23
N VAL A 66 18.50 31.02 8.51
CA VAL A 66 18.71 31.51 7.14
C VAL A 66 19.82 32.56 7.13
N GLN A 67 19.76 33.57 8.00
CA GLN A 67 20.80 34.59 8.14
C GLN A 67 22.20 33.98 8.42
N ARG A 68 22.30 32.98 9.30
CA ARG A 68 23.58 32.29 9.56
C ARG A 68 24.10 31.45 8.39
N LEU A 69 23.20 30.92 7.56
CA LEU A 69 23.59 30.21 6.33
C LEU A 69 23.98 31.21 5.22
N GLU A 70 23.46 32.43 5.27
CA GLU A 70 23.84 33.55 4.41
C GLU A 70 25.16 34.19 4.81
N GLU A 71 25.41 34.41 6.10
CA GLU A 71 26.72 34.82 6.65
C GLU A 71 27.86 33.86 6.27
N ARG A 72 27.53 32.58 6.04
CA ARG A 72 28.46 31.54 5.55
C ARG A 72 28.51 31.43 4.02
N GLY A 73 27.76 32.25 3.30
CA GLY A 73 27.62 32.22 1.87
C GLY A 73 27.09 30.88 1.34
N ILE A 74 26.25 30.15 2.09
CA ILE A 74 25.57 28.92 1.64
C ILE A 74 24.22 29.29 0.99
N LEU A 75 23.47 30.17 1.64
CA LEU A 75 22.24 30.75 1.10
C LEU A 75 22.47 32.23 0.76
N SER A 76 21.61 32.80 -0.05
CA SER A 76 21.48 34.25 -0.25
C SER A 76 20.02 34.60 -0.02
N SER A 77 19.76 35.63 0.77
CA SER A 77 18.45 36.26 0.83
C SER A 77 18.38 37.37 -0.22
N GLU A 78 17.32 37.36 -1.00
CA GLU A 78 16.96 38.45 -1.88
C GLU A 78 16.01 39.41 -1.13
N PRO A 79 15.99 40.71 -1.48
CA PRO A 79 15.15 41.69 -0.80
C PRO A 79 13.64 41.39 -0.89
N ALA A 80 13.21 40.52 -1.81
CA ALA A 80 11.84 40.03 -1.94
C ALA A 80 11.45 38.96 -0.88
N GLY A 81 12.33 38.63 0.08
CA GLY A 81 12.09 37.56 1.05
C GLY A 81 12.21 36.15 0.47
N THR A 82 12.73 36.04 -0.75
CA THR A 82 13.18 34.80 -1.38
C THR A 82 14.57 34.42 -0.88
N VAL A 83 14.81 33.12 -0.79
CA VAL A 83 16.07 32.52 -0.37
C VAL A 83 16.53 31.60 -1.49
N ALA A 84 17.80 31.66 -1.87
CA ALA A 84 18.38 30.81 -2.92
C ALA A 84 19.71 30.18 -2.47
N LEU A 85 20.09 29.06 -3.06
CA LEU A 85 21.43 28.48 -2.88
C LEU A 85 22.47 29.24 -3.69
N THR A 86 23.49 29.79 -3.03
CA THR A 86 24.63 30.41 -3.72
C THR A 86 25.44 29.35 -4.48
N PRO A 87 26.32 29.75 -5.42
CA PRO A 87 27.31 28.84 -6.01
C PRO A 87 28.21 28.16 -4.96
N ASN A 88 28.54 28.86 -3.87
CA ASN A 88 29.35 28.32 -2.78
C ASN A 88 28.56 27.29 -1.94
N GLY A 89 27.27 27.54 -1.66
CA GLY A 89 26.38 26.57 -1.02
C GLY A 89 26.21 25.30 -1.85
N LYS A 90 26.05 25.42 -3.17
CA LYS A 90 26.07 24.27 -4.08
C LYS A 90 27.40 23.50 -3.99
N LYS A 91 28.55 24.19 -4.00
CA LYS A 91 29.88 23.57 -3.82
C LYS A 91 30.01 22.87 -2.46
N ALA A 92 29.53 23.47 -1.37
CA ALA A 92 29.57 22.90 -0.03
C ALA A 92 28.73 21.62 0.08
N ILE A 93 27.52 21.60 -0.49
CA ILE A 93 26.66 20.40 -0.56
C ILE A 93 27.33 19.30 -1.39
N LEU A 94 27.92 19.64 -2.55
CA LEU A 94 28.65 18.68 -3.38
C LEU A 94 29.96 18.18 -2.76
N ALA A 95 30.62 18.98 -1.92
CA ALA A 95 31.77 18.55 -1.12
C ALA A 95 31.35 17.61 0.00
N ALA A 96 30.27 17.92 0.72
CA ALA A 96 29.71 17.07 1.78
C ALA A 96 29.19 15.73 1.23
N ARG A 97 28.51 15.71 0.07
CA ARG A 97 28.13 14.45 -0.62
C ARG A 97 29.33 13.58 -0.95
N ARG A 98 30.40 14.16 -1.50
CA ARG A 98 31.65 13.44 -1.80
C ARG A 98 32.35 12.93 -0.53
N ALA A 99 32.38 13.72 0.54
CA ALA A 99 32.96 13.32 1.83
C ALA A 99 32.20 12.17 2.51
N LEU A 100 30.89 12.04 2.23
CA LEU A 100 30.04 10.95 2.72
C LEU A 100 29.85 9.80 1.70
N ALA A 101 30.58 9.83 0.57
CA ALA A 101 30.46 8.87 -0.54
C ALA A 101 29.03 8.68 -1.09
N LEU A 102 28.16 9.69 -0.97
CA LEU A 102 26.74 9.61 -1.35
C LEU A 102 26.53 9.75 -2.87
N PRO A 103 25.57 9.01 -3.47
CA PRO A 103 25.30 9.05 -4.90
C PRO A 103 24.87 10.45 -5.37
N MET A 104 25.38 10.90 -6.53
CA MET A 104 25.15 12.26 -7.02
C MET A 104 23.73 12.49 -7.57
N HIS A 105 23.11 11.46 -8.17
CA HIS A 105 21.87 11.58 -8.94
C HIS A 105 20.65 10.91 -8.32
N GLU A 106 20.82 10.24 -7.18
CA GLU A 106 19.78 9.42 -6.56
C GLU A 106 19.12 10.13 -5.37
N SER A 107 17.89 9.71 -5.02
CA SER A 107 17.19 10.21 -3.85
C SER A 107 17.77 9.58 -2.59
N LEU A 108 18.53 10.40 -1.84
CA LEU A 108 19.13 9.99 -0.57
C LEU A 108 18.09 9.51 0.44
N SER A 109 18.46 8.51 1.22
CA SER A 109 17.68 8.04 2.38
C SER A 109 17.52 9.17 3.41
N PRO A 110 16.42 9.24 4.18
CA PRO A 110 16.22 10.29 5.20
C PRO A 110 17.38 10.42 6.20
N ASP A 111 18.01 9.31 6.58
CA ASP A 111 19.17 9.29 7.49
C ASP A 111 20.46 9.82 6.82
N GLU A 112 20.62 9.59 5.50
CA GLU A 112 21.74 10.12 4.70
C GLU A 112 21.59 11.62 4.43
N GLU A 113 20.36 12.09 4.16
CA GLU A 113 20.07 13.53 4.09
C GLU A 113 20.42 14.23 5.41
N ASP A 114 20.08 13.62 6.55
CA ASP A 114 20.37 14.17 7.87
C ASP A 114 21.88 14.26 8.15
N LEU A 115 22.67 13.25 7.74
CA LEU A 115 24.14 13.29 7.80
C LEU A 115 24.71 14.37 6.87
N LEU A 116 24.18 14.48 5.65
CA LEU A 116 24.57 15.50 4.67
C LEU A 116 24.35 16.92 5.21
N TRP A 117 23.17 17.21 5.74
CA TRP A 117 22.87 18.55 6.28
C TRP A 117 23.73 18.87 7.49
N LYS A 118 23.99 17.89 8.37
CA LYS A 118 24.90 18.06 9.51
C LYS A 118 26.33 18.39 9.07
N GLN A 119 26.83 17.77 8.00
CA GLN A 119 28.16 18.07 7.45
C GLN A 119 28.23 19.47 6.81
N VAL A 120 27.14 19.95 6.19
CA VAL A 120 27.06 21.30 5.60
C VAL A 120 26.87 22.41 6.67
N THR A 121 26.13 22.13 7.75
CA THR A 121 25.91 23.09 8.86
C THR A 121 27.03 23.07 9.90
N HIS A 122 27.80 21.99 9.97
CA HIS A 122 28.98 21.87 10.79
C HIS A 122 30.14 21.36 9.94
N PRO A 123 30.72 22.20 9.06
CA PRO A 123 32.00 21.89 8.47
C PRO A 123 33.00 21.76 9.62
N THR A 124 33.35 20.52 9.96
CA THR A 124 34.41 20.24 10.92
C THR A 124 35.66 20.92 10.41
N ASN A 125 36.36 21.62 11.30
CA ASN A 125 37.42 22.58 10.92
C ASN A 125 38.74 21.86 10.56
N VAL A 126 38.64 20.84 9.71
CA VAL A 126 39.73 20.02 9.20
C VAL A 126 40.01 20.51 7.78
N GLN A 127 40.95 21.44 7.65
CA GLN A 127 41.61 21.71 6.37
C GLN A 127 42.42 20.47 5.98
N VAL A 128 41.76 19.47 5.39
CA VAL A 128 42.43 18.33 4.78
C VAL A 128 42.97 18.76 3.42
N ILE A 129 44.28 18.98 3.38
CA ILE A 129 45.06 18.98 2.15
C ILE A 129 44.77 17.66 1.41
N PRO A 130 44.33 17.67 0.14
CA PRO A 130 44.03 16.42 -0.56
C PRO A 130 45.30 15.58 -0.74
N PRO A 131 45.26 14.26 -0.47
CA PRO A 131 46.42 13.40 -0.67
C PRO A 131 46.72 13.28 -2.16
N ALA A 132 47.89 13.75 -2.58
CA ALA A 132 48.36 13.63 -3.95
C ALA A 132 48.59 12.15 -4.30
N VAL A 133 47.78 11.63 -5.23
CA VAL A 133 47.94 10.29 -5.79
C VAL A 133 49.22 10.25 -6.63
N LYS A 134 50.31 9.77 -6.03
CA LYS A 134 51.57 9.51 -6.75
C LYS A 134 51.38 8.31 -7.68
N ARG A 135 51.04 8.58 -8.94
CA ARG A 135 51.25 7.64 -10.05
C ARG A 135 52.75 7.56 -10.36
N THR A 136 53.41 6.50 -9.90
CA THR A 136 54.75 6.11 -10.37
C THR A 136 54.64 5.57 -11.80
N ARG A 137 55.47 6.05 -12.74
CA ARG A 137 55.53 5.49 -14.10
C ARG A 137 56.90 5.70 -14.73
N HIS A 138 57.26 4.79 -15.64
CA HIS A 138 58.53 4.65 -16.38
C HIS A 138 59.67 4.07 -15.51
N THR A 139 60.45 3.08 -15.97
CA THR A 139 60.93 2.81 -17.35
C THR A 139 60.58 1.43 -17.96
N ALA A 140 60.63 1.35 -19.29
CA ALA A 140 60.63 0.15 -20.16
C ALA A 140 62.00 0.12 -20.93
N PRO A 141 62.31 -0.71 -21.99
CA PRO A 141 61.51 -1.67 -22.78
C PRO A 141 62.24 -3.01 -23.19
N PHE A 142 61.80 -3.68 -24.29
CA PHE A 142 62.18 -4.98 -24.93
C PHE A 142 61.50 -6.23 -24.29
N SER A 143 60.65 -7.05 -24.95
CA SER A 143 60.68 -7.79 -26.26
C SER A 143 61.63 -9.03 -26.22
N ASP A 144 61.31 -10.24 -26.71
CA ASP A 144 60.18 -10.81 -27.49
C ASP A 144 59.92 -12.31 -27.10
N GLU A 145 58.98 -12.96 -27.82
CA GLU A 145 58.87 -14.42 -28.13
C GLU A 145 58.21 -15.36 -27.07
N GLU A 146 57.13 -16.11 -27.43
CA GLU A 146 57.07 -17.49 -28.01
C GLU A 146 57.49 -18.61 -27.01
N ASP A 147 56.90 -19.81 -26.91
CA ASP A 147 55.64 -20.39 -27.42
C ASP A 147 55.29 -21.68 -26.59
N SER A 148 54.04 -22.15 -26.68
CA SER A 148 53.48 -23.51 -26.51
C SER A 148 54.22 -24.70 -25.83
N ASP A 149 53.58 -25.25 -24.76
CA ASP A 149 53.37 -26.70 -24.45
C ASP A 149 54.58 -27.67 -24.23
N PRO A 150 54.42 -28.97 -23.85
CA PRO A 150 53.28 -29.68 -23.25
C PRO A 150 53.63 -30.61 -22.04
N GLU A 151 52.57 -31.21 -21.46
CA GLU A 151 52.45 -32.57 -20.87
C GLU A 151 53.52 -33.23 -19.94
N TYR A 152 53.04 -33.76 -18.80
CA TYR A 152 52.94 -35.21 -18.46
C TYR A 152 53.17 -35.52 -16.95
N VAL A 153 52.29 -36.37 -16.40
CA VAL A 153 52.15 -36.80 -14.99
C VAL A 153 52.85 -38.17 -14.84
N PRO A 154 53.58 -38.56 -13.75
CA PRO A 154 52.89 -39.19 -12.59
C PRO A 154 53.57 -39.38 -11.19
N ARG A 155 52.73 -39.26 -10.14
CA ARG A 155 52.54 -40.19 -8.98
C ARG A 155 53.58 -40.38 -7.83
N LYS A 156 53.00 -40.40 -6.60
CA LYS A 156 53.25 -41.26 -5.39
C LYS A 156 54.17 -40.80 -4.21
N ARG A 157 53.51 -40.31 -3.15
CA ARG A 157 53.55 -40.69 -1.70
C ARG A 157 54.81 -41.31 -1.04
N ALA A 158 55.28 -40.68 0.06
CA ALA A 158 55.41 -41.16 1.47
C ALA A 158 56.25 -40.12 2.27
N ARG A 159 55.92 -39.58 3.46
CA ARG A 159 55.47 -40.08 4.80
C ARG A 159 56.63 -40.55 5.71
N THR A 160 56.65 -40.02 6.96
CA THR A 160 57.55 -40.21 8.16
C THR A 160 58.59 -39.08 8.36
N SER A 161 59.05 -38.67 9.55
CA SER A 161 58.54 -38.53 10.95
C SER A 161 59.77 -38.25 11.86
N LEU A 162 59.60 -37.53 12.98
CA LEU A 162 60.51 -37.49 14.16
C LEU A 162 61.92 -36.86 14.05
N GLY A 163 62.23 -35.95 14.99
CA GLY A 163 63.28 -36.27 15.98
C GLY A 163 64.66 -35.58 15.94
N THR A 164 64.86 -34.63 16.85
CA THR A 164 66.07 -34.44 17.70
C THR A 164 67.49 -34.20 17.14
N ARG A 165 68.02 -33.01 17.52
CA ARG A 165 69.29 -32.80 18.29
C ARG A 165 70.67 -32.88 17.59
N ALA A 166 71.27 -31.69 17.44
CA ALA A 166 72.71 -31.33 17.52
C ALA A 166 73.75 -31.97 16.56
N THR A 167 74.50 -31.12 15.81
CA THR A 167 75.96 -30.86 15.97
C THR A 167 76.50 -29.91 14.88
N SER A 168 77.77 -29.49 15.04
CA SER A 168 78.63 -28.62 14.21
C SER A 168 78.62 -28.87 12.68
N SER A 169 79.05 -27.98 11.77
CA SER A 169 80.10 -26.95 11.88
C SER A 169 80.09 -25.89 10.73
N LYS A 170 80.66 -24.71 11.03
CA LYS A 170 81.43 -23.77 10.16
C LYS A 170 81.14 -23.68 8.63
N THR A 171 80.63 -22.53 8.21
CA THR A 171 81.28 -21.66 7.19
C THR A 171 81.20 -20.20 7.65
N SER A 172 82.03 -19.31 7.10
CA SER A 172 82.39 -18.02 7.73
C SER A 172 82.42 -16.85 6.74
N ASP A 173 81.89 -15.69 7.13
CA ASP A 173 82.35 -14.37 6.65
C ASP A 173 81.87 -13.20 7.57
N PRO A 174 82.33 -11.94 7.44
CA PRO A 174 83.15 -11.39 8.52
C PRO A 174 82.65 -10.05 9.11
N ALA A 175 82.12 -10.09 10.34
CA ALA A 175 81.78 -8.89 11.13
C ALA A 175 82.57 -8.78 12.47
N PHE A 176 83.51 -9.68 12.74
CA PHE A 176 84.12 -9.87 14.07
C PHE A 176 85.62 -9.52 14.17
N LYS A 177 86.12 -8.61 13.32
CA LYS A 177 87.53 -8.16 13.32
C LYS A 177 87.72 -6.65 13.28
N MET A 178 86.76 -5.87 13.78
CA MET A 178 87.03 -4.47 14.13
C MET A 178 87.40 -4.38 15.60
N THR A 179 88.58 -3.82 15.86
CA THR A 179 89.04 -3.57 17.23
C THR A 179 88.18 -2.49 17.88
N LYS A 180 88.12 -2.47 19.22
CA LYS A 180 87.29 -1.51 19.97
C LYS A 180 87.58 -0.04 19.59
N ALA A 181 88.81 0.28 19.19
CA ALA A 181 89.20 1.60 18.69
C ALA A 181 88.57 1.94 17.32
N GLN A 182 88.43 0.96 16.41
CA GLN A 182 87.76 1.16 15.11
C GLN A 182 86.25 1.36 15.29
N LEU A 183 85.59 0.57 16.14
CA LEU A 183 84.16 0.75 16.44
C LEU A 183 83.86 2.11 17.11
N VAL A 184 84.77 2.62 17.93
CA VAL A 184 84.66 3.98 18.50
C VAL A 184 84.90 5.06 17.43
N ALA A 185 85.89 4.89 16.56
CA ALA A 185 86.14 5.82 15.45
C ALA A 185 84.97 5.85 14.43
N GLU A 186 84.29 4.72 14.22
CA GLU A 186 83.12 4.62 13.33
C GLU A 186 81.85 5.22 13.96
N LEU A 187 81.68 5.09 15.28
CA LEU A 187 80.64 5.83 16.03
C LEU A 187 80.88 7.36 16.02
N ASP A 188 82.13 7.81 16.20
CA ASP A 188 82.47 9.23 16.10
C ASP A 188 82.33 9.76 14.65
N SER A 189 82.60 8.93 13.64
CA SER A 189 82.33 9.22 12.22
C SER A 189 80.83 9.45 11.97
N MET A 190 79.96 8.57 12.49
CA MET A 190 78.51 8.74 12.39
C MET A 190 77.99 9.95 13.17
N ARG A 191 78.58 10.29 14.33
CA ARG A 191 78.21 11.50 15.06
C ARG A 191 78.54 12.77 14.29
N ARG A 192 79.74 12.88 13.72
CA ARG A 192 80.18 14.05 12.93
C ARG A 192 79.36 14.25 11.65
N THR A 193 78.87 13.17 11.03
CA THR A 193 77.97 13.25 9.86
C THR A 193 76.53 13.64 10.21
N GLN A 194 76.04 13.34 11.42
CA GLN A 194 74.77 13.91 11.91
C GLN A 194 74.90 15.39 12.32
N GLU A 195 76.03 15.79 12.89
CA GLU A 195 76.26 17.15 13.40
C GLU A 195 76.46 18.15 12.25
N THR A 196 77.16 17.75 11.18
CA THR A 196 77.30 18.56 9.94
C THR A 196 76.01 18.75 9.16
N ASN A 197 75.06 17.80 9.23
CA ASN A 197 73.74 17.94 8.62
C ASN A 197 72.76 18.86 9.39
N ARG A 198 73.10 19.30 10.61
CA ARG A 198 72.25 20.20 11.41
C ARG A 198 72.57 21.69 11.28
N LEU A 199 73.66 22.06 10.62
CA LEU A 199 74.15 23.45 10.56
C LEU A 199 74.11 24.09 9.15
N ARG A 200 73.37 23.51 8.19
CA ARG A 200 73.24 24.06 6.83
C ARG A 200 71.78 24.34 6.46
N ALA A 201 71.20 25.31 7.16
CA ALA A 201 69.85 25.83 6.89
C ALA A 201 69.91 27.34 6.61
N GLU A 202 70.32 27.72 5.40
CA GLU A 202 70.05 29.04 4.82
C GLU A 202 69.49 28.88 3.40
N SER A 203 68.65 29.84 3.01
CA SER A 203 67.63 29.74 1.94
C SER A 203 68.19 29.89 0.52
N PRO A 204 67.56 29.22 -0.46
CA PRO A 204 67.28 29.87 -1.75
C PRO A 204 65.90 29.49 -2.32
N LEU A 205 64.99 30.47 -2.45
CA LEU A 205 63.72 30.30 -3.17
C LEU A 205 63.25 31.64 -3.75
N THR A 206 63.78 32.04 -4.91
CA THR A 206 63.46 33.35 -5.53
C THR A 206 63.80 33.41 -7.04
N GLU A 207 63.48 32.38 -7.84
CA GLU A 207 63.93 32.37 -9.26
C GLU A 207 63.08 31.50 -10.24
N LEU A 208 61.75 31.34 -10.02
CA LEU A 208 60.88 30.52 -10.90
C LEU A 208 59.45 31.10 -11.05
N GLU A 209 59.29 32.33 -11.57
CA GLU A 209 57.96 32.94 -11.82
C GLU A 209 57.62 33.23 -13.31
N ASP A 210 58.56 33.12 -14.25
CA ASP A 210 58.34 33.63 -15.61
C ASP A 210 57.63 32.66 -16.60
N ASP A 211 57.71 31.34 -16.41
CA ASP A 211 57.20 30.35 -17.39
C ASP A 211 55.66 30.17 -17.38
N GLU A 212 54.94 30.59 -16.32
CA GLU A 212 53.48 30.40 -16.25
C GLU A 212 52.69 31.44 -17.09
N SER A 213 53.33 32.53 -17.51
CA SER A 213 52.65 33.65 -18.19
C SER A 213 52.19 33.31 -19.62
N GLU A 214 52.96 32.49 -20.36
CA GLU A 214 52.64 32.15 -21.76
C GLU A 214 51.47 31.18 -21.88
N GLU A 215 51.38 30.17 -21.00
CA GLU A 215 50.29 29.19 -20.99
C GLU A 215 48.96 29.86 -20.61
N VAL A 216 48.99 30.82 -19.67
CA VAL A 216 47.82 31.63 -19.28
C VAL A 216 47.35 32.54 -20.42
N MET A 217 48.26 33.17 -21.16
CA MET A 217 47.92 33.93 -22.37
C MET A 217 47.20 33.05 -23.41
N ARG A 218 47.73 31.85 -23.68
CA ARG A 218 47.17 30.91 -24.66
C ARG A 218 45.76 30.44 -24.28
N LEU A 219 45.52 30.12 -23.00
CA LEU A 219 44.20 29.75 -22.49
C LEU A 219 43.19 30.91 -22.53
N LYS A 220 43.65 32.14 -22.32
CA LYS A 220 42.82 33.35 -22.36
C LYS A 220 42.35 33.68 -23.79
N GLU A 221 43.18 33.39 -24.79
CA GLU A 221 42.85 33.56 -26.21
C GLU A 221 41.83 32.50 -26.69
N ILE A 222 41.95 31.25 -26.22
CA ILE A 222 40.95 30.19 -26.47
C ILE A 222 39.58 30.54 -25.85
N LEU A 223 39.55 31.08 -24.64
CA LEU A 223 38.31 31.53 -23.99
C LEU A 223 37.66 32.68 -24.77
N LYS A 224 38.45 33.68 -25.21
CA LYS A 224 37.93 34.80 -26.00
C LYS A 224 37.26 34.33 -27.30
N HIS A 225 37.86 33.37 -28.01
CA HIS A 225 37.26 32.79 -29.22
C HIS A 225 35.91 32.08 -28.92
N LYS A 226 35.80 31.41 -27.75
CA LYS A 226 34.56 30.75 -27.32
C LYS A 226 33.45 31.73 -26.94
N ASP A 227 33.79 32.85 -26.32
CA ASP A 227 32.81 33.91 -26.02
C ASP A 227 32.31 34.60 -27.30
N GLU A 228 33.17 34.77 -28.31
CA GLU A 228 32.79 35.27 -29.63
C GLU A 228 31.83 34.30 -30.37
N GLU A 229 32.03 32.97 -30.27
CA GLU A 229 31.06 31.96 -30.75
C GLU A 229 29.71 32.05 -30.03
N MET A 230 29.69 32.21 -28.70
CA MET A 230 28.43 32.33 -27.95
C MET A 230 27.64 33.58 -28.32
N CYS A 231 28.30 34.73 -28.48
CA CYS A 231 27.67 35.97 -28.93
C CYS A 231 27.06 35.83 -30.35
N ALA A 232 27.69 35.07 -31.24
CA ALA A 232 27.15 34.78 -32.56
C ALA A 232 25.88 33.89 -32.50
N LEU A 233 25.88 32.88 -31.63
CA LEU A 233 24.72 32.00 -31.42
C LEU A 233 23.54 32.71 -30.74
N GLN A 234 23.80 33.61 -29.78
CA GLN A 234 22.72 34.40 -29.14
C GLN A 234 22.02 35.33 -30.15
N ARG A 235 22.76 36.00 -31.04
CA ARG A 235 22.15 36.79 -32.12
C ARG A 235 21.29 35.97 -33.09
N GLN A 236 21.65 34.71 -33.35
CA GLN A 236 20.83 33.82 -34.19
C GLN A 236 19.54 33.34 -33.49
N LEU A 237 19.51 33.34 -32.16
CA LEU A 237 18.33 33.00 -31.37
C LEU A 237 17.38 34.20 -31.22
N GLU A 238 17.90 35.40 -30.92
CA GLU A 238 17.09 36.62 -30.82
C GLU A 238 16.38 36.95 -32.15
N ALA A 239 17.06 36.76 -33.28
CA ALA A 239 16.49 36.91 -34.62
C ALA A 239 15.41 35.86 -35.00
N ARG A 240 15.09 34.91 -34.11
CA ARG A 240 14.01 33.91 -34.29
C ARG A 240 12.82 34.13 -33.35
N THR A 241 12.88 35.07 -32.43
CA THR A 241 11.87 35.24 -31.37
C THR A 241 10.91 36.43 -31.57
N GLU A 242 10.99 37.15 -32.69
CA GLU A 242 10.16 38.36 -32.93
C GLU A 242 8.88 38.12 -33.77
N ASP A 243 8.65 36.91 -34.29
CA ASP A 243 7.64 36.66 -35.36
C ASP A 243 6.32 35.95 -34.93
N ASP A 244 6.08 35.61 -33.66
CA ASP A 244 4.85 34.94 -33.22
C ASP A 244 4.15 35.66 -32.03
N HIS A 245 3.04 36.33 -32.33
CA HIS A 245 2.18 37.03 -31.36
C HIS A 245 0.72 36.63 -31.62
N PHE A 246 0.07 35.99 -30.65
CA PHE A 246 -1.35 35.60 -30.73
C PHE A 246 -2.08 35.92 -29.43
N ASP A 247 -3.09 36.79 -29.52
CA ASP A 247 -3.87 37.28 -28.39
C ASP A 247 -4.82 36.21 -27.79
N THR A 248 -5.12 36.34 -26.50
CA THR A 248 -6.06 35.48 -25.77
C THR A 248 -7.08 36.30 -25.00
N GLU A 249 -8.33 36.32 -25.48
CA GLU A 249 -9.47 36.88 -24.73
C GLU A 249 -10.24 35.80 -23.95
N MET A 250 -10.78 36.18 -22.80
CA MET A 250 -11.49 35.32 -21.86
C MET A 250 -13.01 35.61 -21.87
N SER A 251 -13.85 34.58 -21.81
CA SER A 251 -15.26 34.72 -21.42
C SER A 251 -15.79 33.49 -20.68
N SER A 252 -16.70 33.70 -19.72
CA SER A 252 -17.19 32.69 -18.75
C SER A 252 -18.71 32.50 -18.83
N PRO A 253 -19.25 31.28 -18.62
CA PRO A 253 -20.70 31.04 -18.59
C PRO A 253 -21.32 31.06 -17.17
N LEU A 254 -22.59 31.48 -17.12
CA LEU A 254 -23.41 31.66 -15.91
C LEU A 254 -24.26 30.43 -15.53
N ARG A 255 -24.72 30.38 -14.28
CA ARG A 255 -25.69 29.38 -13.76
C ARG A 255 -27.14 29.86 -13.96
N PRO A 256 -28.12 28.97 -14.23
CA PRO A 256 -29.54 29.30 -14.18
C PRO A 256 -30.13 29.15 -12.77
N ASN A 257 -31.26 29.83 -12.54
CA ASN A 257 -31.89 30.03 -11.23
C ASN A 257 -33.28 29.38 -11.19
N LEU A 258 -33.58 28.58 -10.16
CA LEU A 258 -34.86 27.89 -9.99
C LEU A 258 -35.83 28.75 -9.17
N ASN A 259 -36.92 29.22 -9.78
CA ASN A 259 -38.19 29.57 -9.12
C ASN A 259 -39.21 30.10 -10.13
N LEU A 260 -40.24 29.31 -10.49
CA LEU A 260 -41.58 29.81 -10.82
C LEU A 260 -42.59 28.64 -10.86
N ILE A 261 -43.45 28.54 -9.85
CA ILE A 261 -44.57 27.58 -9.82
C ILE A 261 -45.83 28.32 -10.29
N ASN A 262 -46.33 27.98 -11.48
CA ASN A 262 -47.61 28.49 -11.97
C ASN A 262 -48.76 27.60 -11.48
N ARG A 263 -49.80 28.25 -10.97
CA ARG A 263 -50.93 27.67 -10.22
C ARG A 263 -52.20 27.76 -11.06
N THR A 264 -52.87 26.64 -11.32
CA THR A 264 -54.11 26.60 -12.12
C THR A 264 -55.37 26.80 -11.26
N GLN A 265 -56.42 27.38 -11.84
CA GLN A 265 -57.67 27.75 -11.16
C GLN A 265 -58.72 26.62 -11.10
N SER A 266 -58.32 25.39 -10.82
CA SER A 266 -59.24 24.26 -10.59
C SER A 266 -58.82 23.50 -9.35
N GLY A 267 -59.20 24.01 -8.18
CA GLY A 267 -58.81 23.44 -6.90
C GLY A 267 -59.46 22.08 -6.65
N SER A 268 -58.69 21.01 -6.81
CA SER A 268 -58.97 19.70 -6.21
C SER A 268 -57.64 19.04 -5.85
N LEU A 269 -57.32 19.05 -4.56
CA LEU A 269 -56.18 18.34 -3.99
C LEU A 269 -56.74 17.04 -3.38
N ILE A 270 -56.63 15.92 -4.09
CA ILE A 270 -56.99 14.60 -3.55
C ILE A 270 -55.69 13.95 -3.10
N ASP A 271 -55.58 13.77 -1.79
CA ASP A 271 -54.39 13.25 -1.12
C ASP A 271 -54.27 11.72 -1.27
N HIS A 272 -53.06 11.20 -1.08
CA HIS A 272 -52.70 9.82 -1.40
C HIS A 272 -53.41 8.78 -0.50
N LEU A 273 -54.26 7.90 -1.07
CA LEU A 273 -54.55 6.54 -0.57
C LEU A 273 -55.55 5.78 -1.46
N SER A 274 -55.08 4.83 -2.28
CA SER A 274 -55.71 3.52 -2.56
C SER A 274 -55.09 2.88 -3.81
N LYS A 275 -54.48 1.70 -3.65
CA LYS A 275 -54.11 0.83 -4.77
C LYS A 275 -55.22 -0.20 -4.98
N GLN A 276 -56.05 -0.04 -6.00
CA GLN A 276 -56.85 -1.13 -6.56
C GLN A 276 -56.87 -1.01 -8.10
N PRO A 277 -56.49 -2.05 -8.85
CA PRO A 277 -56.67 -2.08 -10.30
C PRO A 277 -58.13 -2.36 -10.63
N THR A 278 -58.74 -1.52 -11.46
CA THR A 278 -60.07 -1.81 -12.06
C THR A 278 -59.85 -2.58 -13.37
N PRO A 279 -60.61 -3.66 -13.66
CA PRO A 279 -60.36 -4.48 -14.86
C PRO A 279 -60.73 -3.74 -16.16
N ALA A 280 -60.09 -4.13 -17.25
CA ALA A 280 -60.49 -3.70 -18.59
C ALA A 280 -61.85 -4.30 -18.98
N PRO A 281 -62.71 -3.57 -19.71
CA PRO A 281 -63.89 -4.16 -20.33
C PRO A 281 -63.49 -5.02 -21.53
N THR A 282 -63.94 -6.26 -21.55
CA THR A 282 -63.83 -7.16 -22.70
C THR A 282 -64.75 -6.68 -23.82
N GLU A 283 -64.21 -6.40 -25.01
CA GLU A 283 -65.03 -6.33 -26.23
C GLU A 283 -65.13 -7.73 -26.87
N PRO A 284 -66.30 -8.13 -27.40
CA PRO A 284 -66.53 -9.50 -27.87
C PRO A 284 -66.13 -9.69 -29.34
N ASP A 285 -65.30 -10.71 -29.61
CA ASP A 285 -65.22 -11.33 -30.93
C ASP A 285 -66.54 -12.05 -31.24
N LEU A 286 -67.29 -11.57 -32.24
CA LEU A 286 -68.39 -12.30 -32.88
C LEU A 286 -68.43 -12.04 -34.39
N ASP A 287 -68.23 -13.13 -35.13
CA ASP A 287 -68.76 -13.44 -36.46
C ASP A 287 -68.33 -12.60 -37.69
N ASP A 288 -67.16 -12.97 -38.22
CA ASP A 288 -66.86 -12.80 -39.65
C ASP A 288 -67.70 -13.80 -40.49
N HIS A 289 -68.92 -13.38 -40.84
CA HIS A 289 -69.81 -14.09 -41.75
C HIS A 289 -70.29 -13.20 -42.90
N THR A 290 -69.51 -13.22 -43.99
CA THR A 290 -69.97 -13.33 -45.38
C THR A 290 -71.38 -12.77 -45.69
N HIS A 291 -71.47 -11.48 -46.07
CA HIS A 291 -72.70 -10.92 -46.66
C HIS A 291 -72.50 -10.05 -47.90
N ASP A 292 -71.85 -10.66 -48.87
CA ASP A 292 -71.77 -10.20 -50.26
C ASP A 292 -73.14 -10.41 -50.97
N ASN A 293 -74.15 -9.53 -50.75
CA ASN A 293 -75.34 -9.45 -51.65
C ASN A 293 -76.37 -8.28 -51.56
N ILE A 294 -76.13 -7.13 -50.91
CA ILE A 294 -77.18 -6.05 -50.82
C ILE A 294 -76.74 -4.70 -51.41
N TYR A 295 -76.50 -4.68 -52.73
CA TYR A 295 -76.48 -3.45 -53.54
C TYR A 295 -77.43 -3.58 -54.74
N ARG A 296 -78.75 -3.32 -54.58
CA ARG A 296 -79.62 -3.14 -55.77
C ARG A 296 -80.98 -2.41 -55.67
N LEU A 297 -81.51 -2.03 -54.50
CA LEU A 297 -82.97 -1.77 -54.41
C LEU A 297 -83.46 -0.51 -53.65
N LEU A 298 -82.71 0.60 -53.63
CA LEU A 298 -83.25 1.91 -53.23
C LEU A 298 -82.71 3.10 -54.06
N ASN A 299 -83.18 3.24 -55.31
CA ASN A 299 -83.13 4.52 -56.01
C ASN A 299 -84.26 4.67 -57.06
N LYS A 300 -85.52 4.72 -56.60
CA LYS A 300 -86.68 5.13 -57.41
C LYS A 300 -87.76 5.79 -56.54
N HIS A 301 -87.65 7.10 -56.31
CA HIS A 301 -88.80 8.01 -56.15
C HIS A 301 -88.35 9.48 -56.22
N SER A 302 -88.28 10.03 -57.43
CA SER A 302 -88.48 11.47 -57.66
C SER A 302 -88.76 11.72 -59.13
N ASN A 303 -90.04 11.70 -59.52
CA ASN A 303 -90.49 12.34 -60.74
C ASN A 303 -91.81 13.04 -60.43
N TYR A 304 -91.81 14.36 -60.57
CA TYR A 304 -92.93 15.23 -60.22
C TYR A 304 -94.13 14.98 -61.16
N ALA A 305 -95.29 14.73 -60.58
CA ALA A 305 -96.57 15.02 -61.21
C ALA A 305 -97.61 15.40 -60.16
N PRO A 306 -98.02 16.68 -60.11
CA PRO A 306 -99.37 17.01 -59.72
C PRO A 306 -100.03 17.90 -60.78
N GLN A 307 -100.83 17.30 -61.65
CA GLN A 307 -101.73 18.04 -62.54
C GLN A 307 -103.10 18.18 -61.87
N ASN A 308 -103.44 19.42 -61.50
CA ASN A 308 -104.80 19.97 -61.40
C ASN A 308 -105.94 19.08 -60.86
N CYS A 309 -106.15 19.11 -59.54
CA CYS A 309 -107.49 19.10 -58.96
C CYS A 309 -107.76 20.46 -58.33
N ARG A 310 -108.54 21.33 -59.01
CA ARG A 310 -108.97 22.63 -58.44
C ARG A 310 -110.26 22.42 -57.65
N ILE A 311 -110.27 22.96 -56.43
CA ILE A 311 -111.23 22.64 -55.37
C ILE A 311 -112.61 23.30 -55.58
N LEU A 312 -113.64 22.64 -55.02
CA LEU A 312 -115.05 23.05 -54.94
C LEU A 312 -115.28 24.27 -54.01
N TYR A 313 -116.56 24.68 -53.89
CA TYR A 313 -117.12 25.76 -53.05
C TYR A 313 -117.00 27.21 -53.60
N ALA A 314 -117.99 28.10 -53.42
CA ALA A 314 -119.43 27.95 -53.17
C ALA A 314 -120.18 29.30 -53.31
N ASN A 315 -121.49 29.21 -53.60
CA ASN A 315 -122.57 30.05 -53.04
C ASN A 315 -122.77 31.56 -53.37
N TYR A 316 -123.89 31.79 -54.09
CA TYR A 316 -125.04 32.66 -53.74
C TYR A 316 -125.10 34.18 -54.07
N LEU A 317 -126.33 34.58 -54.49
CA LEU A 317 -126.91 35.93 -54.64
C LEU A 317 -126.32 36.79 -55.79
N SER A 318 -127.09 37.51 -56.61
CA SER A 318 -128.54 37.78 -56.68
C SER A 318 -128.92 38.17 -58.13
N SER A 319 -130.16 38.37 -58.60
CA SER A 319 -131.46 38.53 -57.93
C SER A 319 -132.64 38.03 -58.82
N LYS A 320 -133.56 38.92 -59.23
CA LYS A 320 -134.66 38.83 -60.23
C LYS A 320 -134.91 40.26 -60.77
N PRO A 321 -135.74 40.47 -61.81
CA PRO A 321 -137.09 40.91 -61.46
C PRO A 321 -138.21 40.18 -62.22
N ASN A 322 -139.43 40.45 -61.78
CA ASN A 322 -140.63 39.63 -62.00
C ASN A 322 -141.64 40.38 -62.91
N THR A 323 -142.39 39.61 -63.71
CA THR A 323 -143.82 39.89 -64.10
C THR A 323 -144.09 41.11 -65.04
N PRO A 324 -145.24 41.17 -65.76
CA PRO A 324 -146.52 40.49 -65.49
C PRO A 324 -147.22 39.73 -66.62
N LYS A 325 -148.14 38.86 -66.17
CA LYS A 325 -149.23 38.24 -66.96
C LYS A 325 -150.26 39.30 -67.37
N PRO A 326 -151.08 39.01 -68.37
CA PRO A 326 -152.51 38.88 -68.07
C PRO A 326 -153.14 37.57 -68.59
N LYS A 327 -154.25 37.19 -67.96
CA LYS A 327 -155.14 36.11 -68.40
C LYS A 327 -156.38 36.71 -69.07
N HIS A 328 -157.15 35.84 -69.76
CA HIS A 328 -158.51 36.07 -70.26
C HIS A 328 -158.58 36.98 -71.50
N ARG A 329 -159.52 36.80 -72.45
CA ARG A 329 -160.78 36.02 -72.45
C ARG A 329 -161.12 35.56 -73.88
N SER A 330 -161.93 34.52 -74.04
CA SER A 330 -162.65 34.26 -75.29
C SER A 330 -163.69 35.35 -75.56
N PRO A 331 -164.10 35.54 -76.82
CA PRO A 331 -165.53 35.44 -77.09
C PRO A 331 -165.89 34.69 -78.39
N THR A 332 -166.91 33.84 -78.31
CA THR A 332 -167.72 33.40 -79.45
C THR A 332 -168.78 34.46 -79.80
N LYS A 333 -169.27 34.44 -81.07
CA LYS A 333 -170.51 35.02 -81.68
C LYS A 333 -170.17 35.65 -83.05
N PHE A 334 -170.71 35.29 -84.22
CA PHE A 334 -172.10 35.04 -84.68
C PHE A 334 -173.08 36.20 -84.38
N PRO A 335 -173.94 36.65 -85.32
CA PRO A 335 -173.89 36.62 -86.79
C PRO A 335 -173.72 38.03 -87.39
N ALA A 336 -173.58 38.11 -88.71
CA ALA A 336 -173.76 39.37 -89.44
C ALA A 336 -175.25 39.73 -89.57
N PHE A 337 -175.62 40.96 -89.21
CA PHE A 337 -176.49 41.79 -90.04
C PHE A 337 -176.36 43.28 -89.69
N LEU A 338 -175.98 44.11 -90.68
CA LEU A 338 -175.81 45.58 -90.62
C LEU A 338 -174.63 46.05 -89.72
N PHE A 339 -173.87 47.11 -90.00
CA PHE A 339 -174.24 48.42 -90.55
C PHE A 339 -172.99 49.11 -91.16
N LEU A 340 -173.10 49.63 -92.39
CA LEU A 340 -171.94 49.99 -93.23
C LEU A 340 -171.62 51.50 -93.18
N GLN A 341 -171.12 52.02 -92.05
CA GLN A 341 -170.79 53.46 -91.94
C GLN A 341 -169.63 53.85 -90.99
N THR A 342 -169.07 52.95 -90.18
CA THR A 342 -168.10 53.29 -89.11
C THR A 342 -166.62 53.03 -89.43
N ASN A 343 -166.29 52.38 -90.55
CA ASN A 343 -164.92 51.87 -90.80
C ASN A 343 -163.86 52.92 -91.21
N LEU A 344 -164.22 54.19 -91.45
CA LEU A 344 -163.27 55.21 -91.92
C LEU A 344 -162.45 55.83 -90.79
N ALA A 345 -163.05 56.14 -89.64
CA ALA A 345 -162.40 56.86 -88.55
C ALA A 345 -161.31 56.07 -87.79
N LEU A 346 -161.31 54.74 -87.86
CA LEU A 346 -160.35 53.89 -87.14
C LEU A 346 -158.97 53.80 -87.82
N ARG A 347 -158.87 54.17 -89.11
CA ARG A 347 -157.61 54.08 -89.87
C ARG A 347 -156.66 55.24 -89.59
N GLU A 348 -157.16 56.42 -89.22
CA GLU A 348 -156.33 57.62 -89.02
C GLU A 348 -155.57 57.57 -87.68
N THR A 349 -156.17 57.05 -86.61
CA THR A 349 -155.51 56.92 -85.30
C THR A 349 -154.30 55.98 -85.35
N GLN A 350 -154.38 54.88 -86.12
CA GLN A 350 -153.29 53.91 -86.27
C GLN A 350 -152.08 54.45 -87.03
N ILE A 351 -152.23 55.53 -87.82
CA ILE A 351 -151.11 56.16 -88.53
C ILE A 351 -150.32 57.04 -87.54
N SER A 352 -151.01 57.87 -86.75
CA SER A 352 -150.36 58.75 -85.77
C SER A 352 -149.53 58.00 -84.71
N GLU A 353 -149.93 56.79 -84.30
CA GLU A 353 -149.14 55.97 -83.37
C GLU A 353 -147.85 55.44 -84.00
N ARG A 354 -147.83 55.19 -85.32
CA ARG A 354 -146.63 54.72 -86.03
C ARG A 354 -145.60 55.82 -86.19
N ASP A 355 -146.03 57.04 -86.51
CA ASP A 355 -145.10 58.17 -86.68
C ASP A 355 -144.40 58.53 -85.36
N ALA A 356 -145.11 58.47 -84.23
CA ALA A 356 -144.55 58.63 -82.89
C ALA A 356 -143.59 57.50 -82.45
N ALA A 357 -143.68 56.31 -83.06
CA ALA A 357 -142.73 55.22 -82.87
C ALA A 357 -141.48 55.41 -83.75
N ILE A 358 -141.65 55.86 -84.99
CA ILE A 358 -140.55 56.15 -85.93
C ILE A 358 -139.66 57.27 -85.39
N SER A 359 -140.24 58.31 -84.76
CA SER A 359 -139.46 59.42 -84.20
C SER A 359 -138.55 59.05 -83.02
N ARG A 360 -138.69 57.84 -82.43
CA ARG A 360 -137.84 57.35 -81.33
C ARG A 360 -136.64 56.52 -81.77
N ILE A 361 -136.56 56.14 -83.06
CA ILE A 361 -135.46 55.32 -83.59
C ILE A 361 -134.08 56.00 -83.41
N PRO A 362 -133.89 57.32 -83.67
CA PRO A 362 -132.58 57.95 -83.55
C PRO A 362 -132.02 57.96 -82.12
N ASP A 363 -132.89 58.03 -81.12
CA ASP A 363 -132.47 58.04 -79.71
C ASP A 363 -132.03 56.65 -79.25
N LEU A 364 -132.67 55.59 -79.76
CA LEU A 364 -132.25 54.20 -79.55
C LEU A 364 -130.93 53.89 -80.27
N GLU A 365 -130.71 54.46 -81.45
CA GLU A 365 -129.43 54.31 -82.17
C GLU A 365 -128.27 55.01 -81.45
N ARG A 366 -128.48 56.19 -80.85
CA ARG A 366 -127.48 56.82 -79.97
C ARG A 366 -127.21 55.99 -78.71
N ALA A 367 -128.26 55.56 -78.01
CA ALA A 367 -128.10 54.71 -76.82
C ALA A 367 -127.39 53.38 -77.14
N LYS A 368 -127.61 52.81 -78.33
CA LYS A 368 -126.88 51.66 -78.84
C LYS A 368 -125.39 52.00 -79.06
N ALA A 369 -125.08 53.10 -79.73
CA ALA A 369 -123.70 53.53 -79.98
C ALA A 369 -122.93 53.83 -78.67
N ASP A 370 -123.58 54.44 -77.68
CA ASP A 370 -123.00 54.69 -76.35
C ASP A 370 -122.69 53.37 -75.61
N LEU A 371 -123.59 52.38 -75.70
CA LEU A 371 -123.37 51.04 -75.15
C LEU A 371 -122.25 50.29 -75.90
N GLU A 372 -122.20 50.37 -77.23
CA GLU A 372 -121.11 49.78 -78.03
C GLU A 372 -119.75 50.42 -77.70
N GLY A 373 -119.72 51.74 -77.49
CA GLY A 373 -118.54 52.48 -77.02
C GLY A 373 -118.09 52.05 -75.61
N SER A 374 -119.03 51.92 -74.68
CA SER A 374 -118.73 51.44 -73.31
C SER A 374 -118.26 49.97 -73.29
N ILE A 375 -118.84 49.11 -74.13
CA ILE A 375 -118.39 47.72 -74.31
C ILE A 375 -116.96 47.69 -74.89
N ALA A 376 -116.66 48.52 -75.89
CA ALA A 376 -115.30 48.63 -76.44
C ALA A 376 -114.28 49.14 -75.42
N GLU A 377 -114.64 50.16 -74.62
CA GLU A 377 -113.81 50.65 -73.53
C GLU A 377 -113.54 49.55 -72.49
N LYS A 378 -114.58 48.82 -72.05
CA LYS A 378 -114.43 47.69 -71.12
C LYS A 378 -113.64 46.53 -71.70
N ALA A 379 -113.75 46.24 -72.99
CA ALA A 379 -112.90 45.27 -73.67
C ALA A 379 -111.42 45.72 -73.60
N THR A 380 -111.10 46.98 -73.89
CA THR A 380 -109.70 47.49 -73.78
C THR A 380 -109.19 47.52 -72.34
N GLN A 381 -110.07 47.72 -71.35
CA GLN A 381 -109.72 47.65 -69.92
C GLN A 381 -109.39 46.21 -69.51
N ILE A 382 -110.20 45.23 -69.93
CA ILE A 382 -109.95 43.79 -69.72
C ILE A 382 -108.66 43.37 -70.43
N GLN A 383 -108.43 43.84 -71.66
CA GLN A 383 -107.22 43.55 -72.41
C GLN A 383 -105.97 44.02 -71.65
N ARG A 384 -105.98 45.25 -71.11
CA ARG A 384 -104.88 45.77 -70.28
C ARG A 384 -104.63 44.93 -69.02
N LEU A 385 -105.69 44.59 -68.27
CA LEU A 385 -105.58 43.74 -67.09
C LEU A 385 -105.04 42.33 -67.39
N ILE A 386 -105.30 41.79 -68.60
CA ILE A 386 -104.71 40.52 -69.04
C ILE A 386 -103.20 40.68 -69.28
N HIS A 387 -102.76 41.74 -69.97
CA HIS A 387 -101.33 41.99 -70.18
C HIS A 387 -100.60 42.24 -68.84
N GLU A 388 -101.15 43.08 -67.96
CA GLU A 388 -100.62 43.33 -66.61
C GLU A 388 -100.50 42.04 -65.78
N ARG A 389 -101.50 41.15 -65.86
CA ARG A 389 -101.45 39.82 -65.23
C ARG A 389 -100.35 38.94 -65.83
N ASP A 390 -100.23 38.91 -67.15
CA ASP A 390 -99.30 38.03 -67.85
C ASP A 390 -97.84 38.49 -67.64
N ASP A 391 -97.60 39.81 -67.63
CA ASP A 391 -96.31 40.40 -67.20
C ASP A 391 -96.00 40.07 -65.73
N ALA A 392 -96.99 40.15 -64.83
CA ALA A 392 -96.81 39.76 -63.43
C ALA A 392 -96.51 38.25 -63.28
N LEU A 393 -97.11 37.38 -64.10
CA LEU A 393 -96.82 35.94 -64.12
C LEU A 393 -95.42 35.64 -64.67
N VAL A 394 -94.96 36.38 -65.70
CA VAL A 394 -93.58 36.28 -66.21
C VAL A 394 -92.59 36.73 -65.13
N ASN A 395 -92.85 37.85 -64.44
CA ASN A 395 -92.02 38.33 -63.35
C ASN A 395 -91.97 37.34 -62.18
N LEU A 396 -93.11 36.81 -61.74
CA LEU A 396 -93.16 35.76 -60.69
C LEU A 396 -92.43 34.48 -61.10
N LYS A 397 -92.49 34.11 -62.38
CA LYS A 397 -91.71 32.97 -62.89
C LYS A 397 -90.21 33.27 -62.83
N ASN A 398 -89.79 34.44 -63.31
CA ASN A 398 -88.39 34.85 -63.28
C ASN A 398 -87.83 34.91 -61.84
N GLU A 399 -88.60 35.44 -60.88
CA GLU A 399 -88.19 35.43 -59.46
C GLU A 399 -88.16 34.02 -58.87
N LYS A 400 -89.11 33.15 -59.23
CA LYS A 400 -89.08 31.73 -58.83
C LYS A 400 -87.84 31.02 -59.38
N ASP A 401 -87.50 31.24 -60.64
CA ASP A 401 -86.37 30.60 -61.30
C ASP A 401 -85.05 31.14 -60.68
N LYS A 402 -84.92 32.46 -60.43
CA LYS A 402 -83.82 33.04 -59.64
C LYS A 402 -83.69 32.43 -58.24
N HIS A 403 -84.80 32.22 -57.53
CA HIS A 403 -84.79 31.57 -56.22
C HIS A 403 -84.39 30.09 -56.29
N ALA A 404 -84.77 29.38 -57.35
CA ALA A 404 -84.34 28.02 -57.59
C ALA A 404 -82.83 27.94 -57.84
N ASP A 405 -82.29 28.84 -58.67
CA ASP A 405 -80.86 28.96 -58.96
C ASP A 405 -80.08 29.32 -57.68
N ALA A 406 -80.53 30.32 -56.91
CA ALA A 406 -79.90 30.70 -55.64
C ALA A 406 -79.90 29.54 -54.61
N MET A 407 -80.99 28.76 -54.52
CA MET A 407 -81.04 27.57 -53.68
C MET A 407 -80.16 26.42 -54.21
N ALA A 408 -79.90 26.36 -55.52
CA ALA A 408 -78.94 25.42 -56.08
C ALA A 408 -77.50 25.84 -55.74
N SER A 409 -77.15 27.13 -55.89
CA SER A 409 -75.85 27.69 -55.48
C SER A 409 -75.56 27.46 -54.00
N LEU A 410 -76.50 27.79 -53.10
CA LEU A 410 -76.35 27.55 -51.66
C LEU A 410 -76.16 26.06 -51.31
N ARG A 411 -76.78 25.15 -52.07
CA ARG A 411 -76.56 23.70 -51.91
C ARG A 411 -75.17 23.29 -52.39
N THR A 412 -74.67 23.84 -53.50
CA THR A 412 -73.31 23.54 -53.96
C THR A 412 -72.25 24.10 -53.01
N GLU A 413 -72.46 25.30 -52.45
CA GLU A 413 -71.59 25.89 -51.43
C GLU A 413 -71.59 25.06 -50.15
N SER A 414 -72.77 24.74 -49.60
CA SER A 414 -72.89 23.91 -48.39
C SER A 414 -72.31 22.50 -48.56
N ASN A 415 -72.47 21.88 -49.74
CA ASN A 415 -71.83 20.59 -50.04
C ASN A 415 -70.30 20.71 -50.12
N HIS A 416 -69.77 21.81 -50.67
CA HIS A 416 -68.33 22.05 -50.71
C HIS A 416 -67.74 22.34 -49.32
N GLU A 417 -68.45 23.09 -48.47
CA GLU A 417 -68.09 23.28 -47.06
C GLU A 417 -68.08 21.94 -46.29
N LEU A 418 -69.05 21.05 -46.54
CA LEU A 418 -69.09 19.70 -45.98
C LEU A 418 -67.92 18.83 -46.48
N GLU A 419 -67.52 18.95 -47.75
CA GLU A 419 -66.34 18.26 -48.30
C GLU A 419 -65.03 18.76 -47.67
N ILE A 420 -64.89 20.08 -47.46
CA ILE A 420 -63.77 20.67 -46.72
C ILE A 420 -63.77 20.22 -45.25
N ALA A 421 -64.95 20.16 -44.61
CA ALA A 421 -65.07 19.66 -43.24
C ALA A 421 -64.69 18.18 -43.13
N ASN A 422 -65.15 17.33 -44.06
CA ASN A 422 -64.84 15.90 -44.08
C ASN A 422 -63.35 15.64 -44.35
N THR A 423 -62.74 16.34 -45.31
CA THR A 423 -61.28 16.24 -45.56
C THR A 423 -60.48 16.73 -44.36
N ARG A 424 -60.95 17.76 -43.64
CA ARG A 424 -60.33 18.18 -42.37
C ARG A 424 -60.48 17.10 -41.29
N VAL A 425 -61.64 16.46 -41.14
CA VAL A 425 -61.83 15.36 -40.19
C VAL A 425 -60.88 14.21 -40.49
N THR A 426 -60.76 13.75 -41.74
CA THR A 426 -59.85 12.65 -42.09
C THR A 426 -58.38 13.00 -41.88
N THR A 427 -57.96 14.26 -42.09
CA THR A 427 -56.60 14.69 -41.71
C THR A 427 -56.37 14.66 -40.20
N LEU A 428 -57.35 15.12 -39.40
CA LEU A 428 -57.26 15.07 -37.94
C LEU A 428 -57.27 13.65 -37.40
N GLU A 429 -58.05 12.73 -37.99
CA GLU A 429 -58.03 11.31 -37.66
C GLU A 429 -56.67 10.66 -37.98
N SER A 430 -56.07 11.01 -39.13
CA SER A 430 -54.70 10.59 -39.47
C SER A 430 -53.66 11.09 -38.47
N ASP A 431 -53.76 12.36 -38.04
CA ASP A 431 -52.82 12.92 -37.07
C ASP A 431 -53.04 12.38 -35.65
N ILE A 432 -54.29 12.10 -35.25
CA ILE A 432 -54.59 11.37 -34.00
C ILE A 432 -54.01 9.96 -34.05
N ALA A 433 -54.08 9.25 -35.18
CA ALA A 433 -53.48 7.93 -35.34
C ALA A 433 -51.94 7.99 -35.22
N LYS A 434 -51.29 8.97 -35.85
CA LYS A 434 -49.84 9.21 -35.70
C LYS A 434 -49.48 9.48 -34.24
N LEU A 435 -50.14 10.42 -33.58
CA LEU A 435 -49.87 10.77 -32.17
C LEU A 435 -50.10 9.60 -31.21
N ARG A 436 -51.07 8.70 -31.49
CA ARG A 436 -51.24 7.45 -30.73
C ARG A 436 -50.05 6.51 -30.94
N SER A 437 -49.63 6.27 -32.19
CA SER A 437 -48.46 5.43 -32.47
C SER A 437 -47.16 6.00 -31.86
N GLU A 438 -46.99 7.33 -31.84
CA GLU A 438 -45.87 7.98 -31.18
C GLU A 438 -45.94 7.81 -29.66
N LEU A 439 -47.10 8.03 -29.03
CA LEU A 439 -47.32 7.80 -27.60
C LEU A 439 -47.01 6.36 -27.18
N ASP A 440 -47.45 5.38 -27.97
CA ASP A 440 -47.20 3.96 -27.68
C ASP A 440 -45.73 3.58 -27.91
N SER A 441 -45.05 4.18 -28.89
CA SER A 441 -43.59 4.03 -29.03
C SER A 441 -42.81 4.65 -27.85
N GLN A 442 -43.26 5.79 -27.33
CA GLN A 442 -42.68 6.42 -26.14
C GLN A 442 -42.94 5.60 -24.87
N ARG A 443 -44.11 4.96 -24.77
CA ARG A 443 -44.44 4.01 -23.68
C ARG A 443 -43.58 2.76 -23.72
N ALA A 444 -43.34 2.19 -24.90
CA ALA A 444 -42.42 1.07 -25.08
C ALA A 444 -41.00 1.45 -24.65
N SER A 445 -40.46 2.57 -25.18
CA SER A 445 -39.14 3.08 -24.78
C SER A 445 -39.04 3.39 -23.28
N ALA A 446 -40.10 3.91 -22.65
CA ALA A 446 -40.14 4.12 -21.21
C ALA A 446 -40.12 2.79 -20.43
N ALA A 447 -40.83 1.75 -20.90
CA ALA A 447 -40.81 0.43 -20.31
C ALA A 447 -39.43 -0.23 -20.43
N ASP A 448 -38.75 -0.10 -21.57
CA ASP A 448 -37.37 -0.57 -21.78
C ASP A 448 -36.41 0.11 -20.79
N LEU A 449 -36.50 1.44 -20.63
CA LEU A 449 -35.69 2.20 -19.67
C LEU A 449 -36.00 1.83 -18.20
N PHE A 450 -37.24 1.47 -17.88
CA PHE A 450 -37.56 0.92 -16.56
C PHE A 450 -36.98 -0.49 -16.35
N GLY A 451 -36.93 -1.32 -17.39
CA GLY A 451 -36.25 -2.61 -17.39
C GLY A 451 -34.75 -2.47 -17.17
N GLU A 452 -34.08 -1.62 -17.96
CA GLU A 452 -32.66 -1.30 -17.82
C GLU A 452 -32.34 -0.78 -16.41
N ARG A 453 -33.16 0.14 -15.89
CA ARG A 453 -33.02 0.64 -14.51
C ARG A 453 -33.16 -0.47 -13.47
N ALA A 454 -34.09 -1.42 -13.64
CA ALA A 454 -34.24 -2.54 -12.72
C ALA A 454 -33.00 -3.44 -12.72
N CYS A 455 -32.45 -3.76 -13.90
CA CYS A 455 -31.19 -4.49 -14.03
C CYS A 455 -30.00 -3.75 -13.38
N LEU A 456 -29.90 -2.43 -13.55
CA LEU A 456 -28.86 -1.61 -12.92
C LEU A 456 -29.04 -1.51 -11.39
N GLU A 457 -30.27 -1.47 -10.88
CA GLU A 457 -30.53 -1.52 -9.42
C GLU A 457 -30.19 -2.89 -8.83
N GLU A 458 -30.41 -3.99 -9.56
CA GLU A 458 -29.97 -5.33 -9.19
C GLU A 458 -28.43 -5.46 -9.22
N GLU A 459 -27.76 -4.96 -10.27
CA GLU A 459 -26.29 -4.94 -10.35
C GLU A 459 -25.68 -4.10 -9.21
N LEU A 460 -26.23 -2.92 -8.91
CA LEU A 460 -25.82 -2.12 -7.76
C LEU A 460 -26.04 -2.84 -6.42
N SER A 461 -27.05 -3.71 -6.32
CA SER A 461 -27.25 -4.54 -5.13
C SER A 461 -26.17 -5.62 -5.01
N ALA A 462 -25.80 -6.27 -6.12
CA ALA A 462 -24.74 -7.26 -6.18
C ALA A 462 -23.37 -6.65 -5.88
N GLN A 463 -23.05 -5.48 -6.46
CA GLN A 463 -21.83 -4.73 -6.16
C GLN A 463 -21.77 -4.32 -4.68
N ARG A 464 -22.88 -3.89 -4.07
CA ARG A 464 -22.93 -3.60 -2.61
C ARG A 464 -22.67 -4.83 -1.75
N ALA A 465 -23.20 -6.00 -2.14
CA ALA A 465 -22.92 -7.25 -1.44
C ALA A 465 -21.43 -7.64 -1.55
N LEU A 466 -20.82 -7.44 -2.72
CA LEU A 466 -19.39 -7.69 -2.97
C LEU A 466 -18.47 -6.72 -2.20
N VAL A 467 -18.87 -5.46 -2.03
CA VAL A 467 -18.19 -4.52 -1.12
C VAL A 467 -18.33 -4.97 0.34
N GLY A 468 -19.50 -5.49 0.74
CA GLY A 468 -19.72 -6.05 2.08
C GLY A 468 -18.79 -7.22 2.41
N THR A 469 -18.62 -8.19 1.49
CA THR A 469 -17.70 -9.32 1.68
C THR A 469 -16.23 -8.88 1.66
N ALA A 470 -15.88 -7.87 0.86
CA ALA A 470 -14.55 -7.27 0.89
C ALA A 470 -14.26 -6.56 2.24
N ASP A 471 -15.24 -5.86 2.82
CA ASP A 471 -15.12 -5.24 4.15
C ASP A 471 -14.99 -6.28 5.28
N GLU A 472 -15.71 -7.41 5.20
CA GLU A 472 -15.53 -8.53 6.14
C GLU A 472 -14.14 -9.14 6.03
N SER A 473 -13.63 -9.35 4.81
CA SER A 473 -12.25 -9.81 4.56
C SER A 473 -11.22 -8.82 5.13
N ASN A 474 -11.39 -7.52 4.89
CA ASN A 474 -10.55 -6.47 5.46
C ASN A 474 -10.57 -6.47 6.99
N GLN A 475 -11.73 -6.67 7.63
CA GLN A 475 -11.83 -6.80 9.08
C GLN A 475 -11.08 -8.04 9.62
N LEU A 476 -11.10 -9.16 8.90
CA LEU A 476 -10.32 -10.35 9.25
C LEU A 476 -8.82 -10.11 9.08
N LEU A 477 -8.39 -9.45 8.01
CA LEU A 477 -7.00 -9.04 7.80
C LEU A 477 -6.51 -8.08 8.89
N VAL A 478 -7.30 -7.08 9.27
CA VAL A 478 -6.96 -6.15 10.38
C VAL A 478 -6.83 -6.88 11.71
N LYS A 479 -7.72 -7.83 12.03
CA LYS A 479 -7.57 -8.69 13.21
C LYS A 479 -6.27 -9.52 13.15
N ARG A 480 -5.96 -10.09 11.98
CA ARG A 480 -4.74 -10.89 11.79
C ARG A 480 -3.46 -10.05 11.90
N VAL A 481 -3.46 -8.82 11.41
CA VAL A 481 -2.33 -7.88 11.61
C VAL A 481 -2.16 -7.57 13.10
N ALA A 482 -3.25 -7.31 13.84
CA ALA A 482 -3.17 -7.08 15.29
C ALA A 482 -2.63 -8.30 16.08
N GLU A 483 -3.02 -9.52 15.70
CA GLU A 483 -2.44 -10.77 16.25
C GLU A 483 -0.94 -10.88 15.96
N LEU A 484 -0.51 -10.54 14.74
CA LEU A 484 0.90 -10.59 14.34
C LEU A 484 1.72 -9.53 15.08
N ASP A 485 1.20 -8.30 15.22
CA ASP A 485 1.81 -7.24 16.02
C ASP A 485 1.98 -7.66 17.48
N GLN A 486 0.95 -8.28 18.09
CA GLN A 486 1.05 -8.83 19.44
C GLN A 486 2.16 -9.89 19.52
N ARG A 487 2.21 -10.84 18.58
CA ARG A 487 3.27 -11.86 18.54
C ARG A 487 4.66 -11.26 18.35
N VAL A 488 4.81 -10.20 17.56
CA VAL A 488 6.07 -9.46 17.41
C VAL A 488 6.47 -8.80 18.73
N VAL A 489 5.53 -8.21 19.48
CA VAL A 489 5.80 -7.68 20.83
C VAL A 489 6.24 -8.78 21.80
N GLU A 490 5.59 -9.94 21.78
CA GLU A 490 5.95 -11.10 22.60
C GLU A 490 7.33 -11.66 22.24
N HIS A 491 7.64 -11.82 20.95
CA HIS A 491 8.96 -12.23 20.47
C HIS A 491 10.06 -11.23 20.86
N ASN A 492 9.82 -9.92 20.72
CA ASN A 492 10.76 -8.88 21.16
C ASN A 492 11.00 -8.92 22.69
N ALA A 493 9.98 -9.23 23.49
CA ALA A 493 10.12 -9.39 24.94
C ALA A 493 10.95 -10.64 25.30
N ILE A 494 10.76 -11.75 24.58
CA ILE A 494 11.57 -12.96 24.71
C ILE A 494 13.02 -12.69 24.29
N GLU A 495 13.24 -11.99 23.18
CA GLU A 495 14.58 -11.64 22.68
C GLU A 495 15.34 -10.75 23.67
N LEU A 496 14.67 -9.76 24.28
CA LEU A 496 15.25 -8.93 25.35
C LEU A 496 15.63 -9.78 26.57
N SER A 497 14.76 -10.72 26.98
CA SER A 497 15.04 -11.65 28.09
C SER A 497 16.23 -12.58 27.79
N LEU A 498 16.35 -13.06 26.55
CA LEU A 498 17.49 -13.88 26.11
C LEU A 498 18.77 -13.06 26.04
N LYS A 499 18.74 -11.84 25.50
CA LYS A 499 19.89 -10.91 25.51
C LYS A 499 20.35 -10.59 26.93
N GLU A 500 19.43 -10.39 27.87
CA GLU A 500 19.79 -10.18 29.27
C GLU A 500 20.42 -11.42 29.92
N LYS A 501 19.91 -12.63 29.61
CA LYS A 501 20.53 -13.89 30.06
C LYS A 501 21.94 -14.07 29.47
N ILE A 502 22.12 -13.83 28.18
CA ILE A 502 23.43 -13.90 27.49
C ILE A 502 24.42 -12.96 28.18
N ALA A 503 24.05 -11.69 28.38
CA ALA A 503 24.92 -10.71 29.04
C ALA A 503 25.30 -11.12 30.48
N ARG A 504 24.39 -11.76 31.24
CA ARG A 504 24.72 -12.33 32.55
C ARG A 504 25.72 -13.49 32.44
N THR A 505 25.51 -14.42 31.50
CA THR A 505 26.43 -15.56 31.30
C THR A 505 27.80 -15.13 30.77
N GLU A 506 27.87 -14.07 29.95
CA GLU A 506 29.13 -13.47 29.51
C GLU A 506 29.88 -12.82 30.68
N ALA A 507 29.18 -12.12 31.58
CA ALA A 507 29.77 -11.58 32.80
C ALA A 507 30.25 -12.68 33.76
N GLU A 508 29.45 -13.73 33.97
CA GLU A 508 29.85 -14.91 34.75
C GLU A 508 31.10 -15.57 34.15
N LEU A 509 31.16 -15.75 32.82
CA LEU A 509 32.31 -16.30 32.11
C LEU A 509 33.56 -15.41 32.26
N SER A 510 33.43 -14.07 32.19
CA SER A 510 34.55 -13.14 32.46
C SER A 510 35.09 -13.34 33.88
N THR A 511 34.22 -13.33 34.89
CA THR A 511 34.67 -13.53 36.29
C THR A 511 35.26 -14.92 36.54
N ALA A 512 34.81 -15.96 35.81
CA ALA A 512 35.39 -17.29 35.86
C ALA A 512 36.77 -17.33 35.19
N SER A 513 36.95 -16.66 34.05
CA SER A 513 38.22 -16.52 33.35
C SER A 513 39.25 -15.74 34.19
N GLU A 514 38.84 -14.63 34.82
CA GLU A 514 39.67 -13.89 35.78
C GLU A 514 40.12 -14.77 36.95
N LYS A 515 39.19 -15.51 37.58
CA LYS A 515 39.50 -16.46 38.65
C LYS A 515 40.46 -17.57 38.19
N LEU A 516 40.31 -18.07 36.97
CA LEU A 516 41.20 -19.08 36.39
C LEU A 516 42.61 -18.50 36.20
N SER A 517 42.74 -17.30 35.62
CA SER A 517 44.04 -16.64 35.45
C SER A 517 44.74 -16.34 36.78
N ALA A 518 43.98 -15.95 37.82
CA ALA A 518 44.48 -15.77 39.17
C ALA A 518 44.90 -17.10 39.84
N ALA A 519 44.20 -18.20 39.55
CA ALA A 519 44.60 -19.53 39.98
C ALA A 519 45.86 -20.04 39.24
N GLU A 520 46.01 -19.72 37.95
CA GLU A 520 47.18 -20.08 37.14
C GLU A 520 48.44 -19.31 37.58
N THR A 521 48.34 -17.99 37.82
CA THR A 521 49.45 -17.20 38.37
C THR A 521 49.80 -17.65 39.79
N LYS A 522 48.81 -18.02 40.61
CA LYS A 522 49.05 -18.67 41.92
C LYS A 522 49.72 -20.04 41.78
N ASN A 523 49.35 -20.86 40.78
CA ASN A 523 50.03 -22.13 40.53
C ASN A 523 51.46 -21.92 40.04
N LYS A 524 51.72 -20.96 39.14
CA LYS A 524 53.08 -20.61 38.66
C LYS A 524 53.98 -20.13 39.81
N THR A 525 53.45 -19.32 40.72
CA THR A 525 54.22 -18.87 41.90
C THR A 525 54.43 -19.99 42.91
N LEU A 526 53.46 -20.90 43.09
CA LEU A 526 53.64 -22.09 43.93
C LEU A 526 54.65 -23.08 43.34
N THR A 527 54.65 -23.33 42.02
CA THR A 527 55.66 -24.20 41.39
C THR A 527 57.04 -23.56 41.38
N GLY A 528 57.15 -22.24 41.20
CA GLY A 528 58.40 -21.50 41.36
C GLY A 528 58.97 -21.63 42.78
N ARG A 529 58.15 -21.40 43.81
CA ARG A 529 58.55 -21.62 45.21
C ARG A 529 58.92 -23.08 45.49
N LEU A 530 58.21 -24.03 44.89
CA LEU A 530 58.52 -25.45 45.07
C LEU A 530 59.88 -25.80 44.45
N ALA A 531 60.17 -25.30 43.25
CA ALA A 531 61.49 -25.41 42.61
C ALA A 531 62.61 -24.83 43.49
N GLU A 532 62.44 -23.59 43.98
CA GLU A 532 63.38 -22.93 44.91
C GLU A 532 63.60 -23.75 46.19
N THR A 533 62.54 -24.32 46.78
CA THR A 533 62.69 -25.19 47.95
C THR A 533 63.36 -26.52 47.63
N THR A 534 63.18 -27.08 46.43
CA THR A 534 63.90 -28.29 46.02
C THR A 534 65.38 -28.03 45.75
N GLU A 535 65.72 -26.85 45.19
CA GLU A 535 67.09 -26.41 44.98
C GLU A 535 67.83 -26.24 46.32
N LYS A 536 67.24 -25.49 47.26
CA LYS A 536 67.74 -25.36 48.64
C LYS A 536 67.85 -26.70 49.38
N LEU A 537 66.95 -27.65 49.11
CA LEU A 537 67.04 -29.01 49.66
C LEU A 537 68.21 -29.78 49.04
N THR A 538 68.50 -29.62 47.74
CA THR A 538 69.66 -30.23 47.10
C THR A 538 70.98 -29.61 47.57
N GLU A 539 71.06 -28.30 47.73
CA GLU A 539 72.21 -27.60 48.32
C GLU A 539 72.46 -28.08 49.75
N ALA A 540 71.42 -28.13 50.60
CA ALA A 540 71.53 -28.61 51.97
C ALA A 540 71.94 -30.09 52.04
N ARG A 541 71.50 -30.92 51.10
CA ARG A 541 71.95 -32.32 50.97
C ARG A 541 73.42 -32.41 50.56
N GLN A 542 73.88 -31.58 49.62
CA GLN A 542 75.27 -31.54 49.21
C GLN A 542 76.18 -31.07 50.35
N GLY A 543 75.79 -30.00 51.05
CA GLY A 543 76.50 -29.53 52.25
C GLY A 543 76.54 -30.60 53.36
N LEU A 544 75.48 -31.40 53.51
CA LEU A 544 75.47 -32.54 54.44
C LEU A 544 76.42 -33.66 54.00
N THR A 545 76.51 -33.98 52.71
CA THR A 545 77.47 -34.97 52.20
C THR A 545 78.91 -34.50 52.34
N ASP A 546 79.17 -33.21 52.10
CA ASP A 546 80.50 -32.62 52.21
C ASP A 546 80.95 -32.55 53.68
N ALA A 547 80.06 -32.12 54.59
CA ALA A 547 80.30 -32.16 56.03
C ALA A 547 80.52 -33.59 56.55
N ARG A 548 79.79 -34.57 56.00
CA ARG A 548 80.00 -35.99 56.33
C ARG A 548 81.33 -36.51 55.81
N ALA A 549 81.75 -36.14 54.60
CA ALA A 549 83.05 -36.50 54.06
C ALA A 549 84.19 -35.88 54.89
N ALA A 550 84.05 -34.62 55.32
CA ALA A 550 84.99 -33.97 56.24
C ALA A 550 85.06 -34.67 57.61
N ALA A 551 83.91 -35.09 58.16
CA ALA A 551 83.86 -35.85 59.41
C ALA A 551 84.52 -37.24 59.29
N GLU A 552 84.33 -37.95 58.17
CA GLU A 552 85.04 -39.21 57.90
C GLU A 552 86.55 -38.99 57.68
N ALA A 553 86.96 -37.87 57.07
CA ALA A 553 88.38 -37.50 56.90
C ALA A 553 89.07 -37.11 58.22
N LEU A 554 88.31 -36.64 59.23
CA LEU A 554 88.82 -36.35 60.57
C LEU A 554 89.04 -37.63 61.42
N LYS A 555 88.32 -38.73 61.17
CA LYS A 555 88.51 -40.00 61.91
C LYS A 555 89.95 -40.55 61.86
N PRO A 556 90.62 -40.69 60.69
CA PRO A 556 92.01 -41.15 60.66
C PRO A 556 92.98 -40.16 61.30
N GLN A 557 92.67 -38.85 61.31
CA GLN A 557 93.48 -37.87 62.05
C GLN A 557 93.34 -38.06 63.56
N MET A 558 92.12 -38.31 64.06
CA MET A 558 91.92 -38.66 65.47
C MET A 558 92.60 -39.97 65.86
N ALA A 559 92.50 -41.01 65.01
CA ALA A 559 93.19 -42.28 65.25
C ALA A 559 94.72 -42.12 65.29
N ALA A 560 95.31 -41.35 64.35
CA ALA A 560 96.74 -41.06 64.35
C ALA A 560 97.18 -40.23 65.58
N LEU A 561 96.31 -39.34 66.08
CA LEU A 561 96.53 -38.61 67.33
C LEU A 561 96.52 -39.56 68.55
N ASP A 562 95.61 -40.54 68.58
CA ASP A 562 95.49 -41.52 69.66
C ASP A 562 96.68 -42.50 69.67
N ASP A 563 97.12 -42.97 68.50
CA ASP A 563 98.35 -43.77 68.33
C ASP A 563 99.59 -42.97 68.77
N ALA A 564 99.70 -41.70 68.39
CA ALA A 564 100.80 -40.84 68.81
C ALA A 564 100.79 -40.57 70.33
N LEU A 565 99.60 -40.40 70.92
CA LEU A 565 99.43 -40.21 72.37
C LEU A 565 99.75 -41.49 73.14
N THR A 566 99.36 -42.66 72.62
CA THR A 566 99.71 -43.98 73.16
C THR A 566 101.21 -44.23 73.11
N THR A 567 101.86 -43.89 71.98
CA THR A 567 103.32 -43.94 71.81
C THR A 567 104.04 -42.98 72.77
N ARG A 568 103.45 -41.80 73.04
CA ARG A 568 104.00 -40.87 74.02
C ARG A 568 103.87 -41.39 75.45
N ILE A 569 102.77 -42.06 75.79
CA ILE A 569 102.57 -42.72 77.09
C ILE A 569 103.58 -43.86 77.31
N SER A 570 103.87 -44.69 76.30
CA SER A 570 104.91 -45.73 76.44
C SER A 570 106.30 -45.11 76.64
N SER A 571 106.67 -44.09 75.85
CA SER A 571 107.95 -43.38 76.04
C SER A 571 108.08 -42.73 77.43
N TYR A 572 106.97 -42.25 78.01
CA TYR A 572 106.96 -41.70 79.37
C TYR A 572 107.17 -42.79 80.43
N ARG A 573 106.59 -43.98 80.25
CA ARG A 573 106.88 -45.14 81.13
C ARG A 573 108.34 -45.56 81.07
N GLU A 574 108.92 -45.65 79.88
CA GLU A 574 110.35 -45.98 79.72
C GLU A 574 111.26 -44.94 80.41
N LEU A 575 110.94 -43.64 80.26
CA LEU A 575 111.66 -42.58 80.98
C LEU A 575 111.51 -42.69 82.50
N GLN A 576 110.31 -43.05 82.98
CA GLN A 576 110.04 -43.24 84.40
C GLN A 576 110.81 -44.44 84.98
N GLU A 577 110.94 -45.53 84.23
CA GLU A 577 111.75 -46.70 84.60
C GLU A 577 113.26 -46.41 84.57
N ARG A 578 113.73 -45.63 83.58
CA ARG A 578 115.12 -45.15 83.58
C ARG A 578 115.41 -44.23 84.77
N LEU A 579 114.46 -43.38 85.16
CA LEU A 579 114.60 -42.49 86.31
C LEU A 579 114.73 -43.29 87.62
N THR A 580 113.84 -44.24 87.88
CA THR A 580 113.92 -45.08 89.10
C THR A 580 115.20 -45.90 89.14
N LYS A 581 115.68 -46.40 87.99
CA LYS A 581 116.99 -47.06 87.90
C LYS A 581 118.15 -46.11 88.27
N THR A 582 118.22 -44.92 87.66
CA THR A 582 119.27 -43.94 88.00
C THR A 582 119.23 -43.49 89.46
N GLN A 583 118.04 -43.46 90.07
CA GLN A 583 117.88 -43.13 91.48
C GLN A 583 118.40 -44.25 92.39
N HIS A 584 118.14 -45.52 92.04
CA HIS A 584 118.73 -46.68 92.71
C HIS A 584 120.26 -46.73 92.58
N ASP A 585 120.81 -46.42 91.41
CA ASP A 585 122.26 -46.31 91.18
C ASP A 585 122.85 -45.19 92.06
N ALA A 586 122.19 -44.02 92.14
CA ALA A 586 122.61 -42.90 92.98
C ALA A 586 122.60 -43.22 94.48
N ASP A 587 121.56 -43.90 94.98
CA ASP A 587 121.50 -44.36 96.37
C ASP A 587 122.59 -45.40 96.68
N THR A 588 122.93 -46.26 95.70
CA THR A 588 124.03 -47.22 95.79
C THR A 588 125.39 -46.53 95.89
N PHE A 589 125.65 -45.53 95.05
CA PHE A 589 126.86 -44.70 95.14
C PHE A 589 126.92 -43.91 96.46
N ARG A 590 125.79 -43.43 96.97
CA ARG A 590 125.72 -42.75 98.27
C ARG A 590 126.11 -43.67 99.42
N LEU A 591 125.71 -44.94 99.38
CA LEU A 591 126.12 -45.95 100.36
C LEU A 591 127.64 -46.23 100.28
N GLN A 592 128.21 -46.31 99.07
CA GLN A 592 129.65 -46.50 98.85
C GLN A 592 130.47 -45.30 99.34
N MET A 593 129.99 -44.07 99.11
CA MET A 593 130.61 -42.86 99.64
C MET A 593 130.63 -42.82 101.17
N GLY A 594 129.54 -43.21 101.84
CA GLY A 594 129.50 -43.31 103.30
C GLY A 594 130.55 -44.31 103.86
N ILE A 595 130.78 -45.42 103.17
CA ILE A 595 131.85 -46.37 103.53
C ILE A 595 133.23 -45.73 103.36
N LEU A 596 133.48 -45.02 102.26
CA LEU A 596 134.74 -44.30 102.04
C LEU A 596 134.99 -43.20 103.08
N GLU A 597 133.97 -42.42 103.48
CA GLU A 597 134.09 -41.39 104.51
C GLU A 597 134.53 -41.96 105.88
N THR A 598 134.04 -43.16 106.26
CA THR A 598 134.52 -43.82 107.49
C THR A 598 136.01 -44.23 107.39
N THR A 599 136.49 -44.62 106.21
CA THR A 599 137.92 -44.95 106.03
C THR A 599 138.81 -43.71 106.07
N VAL A 600 138.36 -42.58 105.50
CA VAL A 600 139.08 -41.29 105.58
C VAL A 600 139.15 -40.76 107.01
N SER A 601 138.10 -40.98 107.82
CA SER A 601 138.10 -40.62 109.24
C SER A 601 139.17 -41.38 110.04
N ASN A 602 139.31 -42.69 109.80
CA ASN A 602 140.33 -43.52 110.45
C ASN A 602 141.77 -43.16 110.01
N LEU A 603 141.95 -42.68 108.76
CA LEU A 603 143.24 -42.17 108.28
C LEU A 603 143.60 -40.78 108.86
N ARG A 604 142.62 -39.94 109.19
CA ARG A 604 142.87 -38.67 109.91
C ARG A 604 143.39 -38.90 111.33
N ALA A 605 142.84 -39.87 112.06
CA ALA A 605 143.30 -40.21 113.41
C ALA A 605 144.77 -40.70 113.45
N THR A 606 145.29 -41.26 112.35
CA THR A 606 146.70 -41.65 112.22
C THR A 606 147.62 -40.51 111.74
N LEU A 607 147.07 -39.45 111.14
CA LEU A 607 147.82 -38.26 110.71
C LEU A 607 148.14 -37.32 111.90
N GLU A 608 147.18 -37.15 112.82
CA GLU A 608 147.30 -36.29 114.02
C GLU A 608 148.50 -36.68 114.92
N SER A 609 148.89 -37.95 114.88
CA SER A 609 150.05 -38.51 115.60
C SER A 609 151.41 -38.13 114.99
N LYS A 610 151.43 -37.50 113.81
CA LYS A 610 152.65 -37.06 113.11
C LYS A 610 152.84 -35.55 113.04
N THR A 611 151.76 -34.77 113.16
CA THR A 611 151.81 -33.30 113.14
C THR A 611 152.51 -32.72 114.38
N SER A 612 152.36 -33.34 115.54
CA SER A 612 153.06 -32.96 116.79
C SER A 612 154.59 -33.08 116.75
N GLN A 613 155.15 -33.70 115.71
CA GLN A 613 156.60 -33.79 115.47
C GLN A 613 157.12 -32.68 114.52
N ALA A 614 156.24 -31.84 113.94
CA ALA A 614 156.58 -30.80 112.97
C ALA A 614 156.57 -29.36 113.55
N ASP A 615 155.78 -29.10 114.60
CA ASP A 615 155.61 -27.77 115.22
C ASP A 615 156.84 -27.24 116.00
N GLN A 616 158.00 -27.91 115.84
CA GLN A 616 159.26 -27.59 116.50
C GLN A 616 160.28 -26.91 115.57
N LEU A 617 159.97 -26.72 114.27
CA LEU A 617 160.89 -26.11 113.28
C LEU A 617 160.34 -24.89 112.50
N ALA A 618 159.05 -24.55 112.59
CA ALA A 618 158.46 -23.45 111.81
C ALA A 618 158.43 -22.07 112.51
N ARG A 619 159.08 -21.91 113.67
CA ARG A 619 159.04 -20.67 114.48
C ARG A 619 159.94 -19.52 113.97
N ASP A 620 160.71 -19.75 112.91
CA ASP A 620 161.80 -18.85 112.49
C ASP A 620 161.52 -17.95 111.27
N LEU A 621 160.33 -18.02 110.64
CA LEU A 621 159.98 -17.20 109.46
C LEU A 621 158.64 -16.45 109.56
N ILE A 622 158.42 -15.87 110.75
CA ILE A 622 157.54 -14.72 110.96
C ILE A 622 158.42 -13.45 110.88
N ASP A 623 157.82 -12.29 110.51
CA ASP A 623 158.45 -10.95 110.41
C ASP A 623 159.52 -10.77 109.30
N ARG A 624 159.21 -10.30 108.08
CA ARG A 624 158.69 -8.94 107.77
C ARG A 624 158.20 -8.86 106.31
N THR A 625 156.90 -8.68 106.03
CA THR A 625 156.11 -7.42 106.00
C THR A 625 156.45 -6.41 104.90
N GLY A 626 155.61 -6.38 103.86
CA GLY A 626 154.82 -5.21 103.43
C GLY A 626 155.51 -3.87 103.15
N ALA A 627 155.71 -3.57 101.86
CA ALA A 627 155.72 -2.23 101.25
C ALA A 627 155.82 -2.33 99.70
N ASN A 628 155.33 -1.40 98.85
CA ASN A 628 154.13 -0.56 98.92
C ASN A 628 153.82 0.06 97.53
N ALA A 629 152.53 0.27 97.21
CA ALA A 629 151.99 1.48 96.56
C ALA A 629 152.66 2.16 95.32
N ALA A 630 152.88 1.46 94.18
CA ALA A 630 153.42 2.09 92.95
C ALA A 630 152.50 2.13 91.70
N LEU A 631 151.35 1.43 91.69
CA LEU A 631 150.53 1.26 90.48
C LEU A 631 149.35 2.24 90.32
N ALA A 632 149.13 3.16 91.27
CA ALA A 632 147.93 3.99 91.32
C ALA A 632 147.94 5.23 90.39
N SER A 633 149.11 5.67 89.92
CA SER A 633 149.23 6.96 89.19
C SER A 633 148.96 6.88 87.68
N SER A 634 148.83 5.69 87.09
CA SER A 634 148.73 5.52 85.62
C SER A 634 147.30 5.65 85.05
N ILE A 635 146.28 5.84 85.91
CA ILE A 635 144.87 5.80 85.50
C ILE A 635 144.31 7.20 85.21
N GLN A 636 144.89 8.25 85.81
CA GLN A 636 144.39 9.63 85.73
C GLN A 636 144.64 10.32 84.37
N GLU A 637 145.62 9.85 83.58
CA GLU A 637 146.01 10.46 82.30
C GLU A 637 145.08 10.09 81.11
N LYS A 638 144.10 9.20 81.33
CA LYS A 638 143.20 8.72 80.26
C LYS A 638 141.81 9.35 80.22
N GLU A 639 141.44 10.13 81.23
CA GLU A 639 140.11 10.75 81.33
C GLU A 639 140.04 12.10 80.57
N GLU A 640 141.16 12.81 80.43
CA GLU A 640 141.25 14.13 79.78
C GLU A 640 141.11 14.08 78.24
N GLN A 641 141.30 12.91 77.62
CA GLN A 641 141.09 12.71 76.16
C GLN A 641 139.61 12.48 75.78
N LEU A 642 138.71 12.40 76.75
CA LEU A 642 137.30 12.03 76.55
C LEU A 642 136.34 13.24 76.56
N THR A 643 136.82 14.43 76.95
CA THR A 643 136.02 15.67 76.99
C THR A 643 135.90 16.35 75.62
N ASP A 644 136.99 16.39 74.83
CA ASP A 644 137.00 17.06 73.51
C ASP A 644 136.12 16.37 72.47
N ALA A 645 135.92 15.05 72.59
CA ALA A 645 135.07 14.28 71.69
C ALA A 645 133.56 14.59 71.87
N ASN A 646 133.13 15.03 73.06
CA ASN A 646 131.72 15.32 73.31
C ASN A 646 131.28 16.68 72.72
N ILE A 647 132.17 17.66 72.63
CA ILE A 647 131.85 18.99 72.07
C ILE A 647 131.53 18.89 70.56
N SER A 648 132.16 17.94 69.84
CA SER A 648 131.87 17.66 68.42
C SER A 648 130.49 17.01 68.19
N LYS A 649 129.93 16.34 69.22
CA LYS A 649 128.65 15.63 69.14
C LYS A 649 127.46 16.60 69.21
N ASP A 650 127.51 17.57 70.11
CA ASP A 650 126.40 18.49 70.35
C ASP A 650 126.18 19.45 69.17
N LEU A 651 127.25 19.82 68.45
CA LEU A 651 127.19 20.59 67.20
C LEU A 651 126.52 19.83 66.05
N LEU A 652 126.66 18.50 65.99
CA LEU A 652 125.99 17.67 64.98
C LEU A 652 124.53 17.38 65.36
N GLN A 653 124.21 17.32 66.65
CA GLN A 653 122.83 17.15 67.13
C GLN A 653 121.97 18.37 66.77
N SER A 654 122.48 19.59 66.99
CA SER A 654 121.75 20.82 66.67
C SER A 654 121.43 20.97 65.17
N ALA A 655 122.29 20.47 64.28
CA ALA A 655 122.04 20.47 62.83
C ALA A 655 121.03 19.40 62.39
N LEU A 656 120.85 18.33 63.17
CA LEU A 656 119.84 17.30 62.92
C LEU A 656 118.44 17.76 63.34
N ASP A 657 118.35 18.51 64.44
CA ASP A 657 117.09 19.03 64.98
C ASP A 657 116.49 20.12 64.06
N GLU A 658 117.33 20.93 63.39
CA GLU A 658 116.88 21.94 62.41
C GLU A 658 116.34 21.30 61.12
N VAL A 659 117.03 20.30 60.57
CA VAL A 659 116.58 19.55 59.38
C VAL A 659 115.31 18.74 59.65
N THR A 660 115.12 18.23 60.87
CA THR A 660 113.88 17.50 61.23
C THR A 660 112.68 18.42 61.43
N SER A 661 112.87 19.68 61.85
CA SER A 661 111.80 20.69 61.88
C SER A 661 111.29 21.01 60.47
N GLU A 662 112.18 21.31 59.52
CA GLU A 662 111.78 21.72 58.17
C GLU A 662 111.13 20.56 57.36
N LEU A 663 111.49 19.31 57.69
CA LEU A 663 110.83 18.12 57.13
C LEU A 663 109.45 17.85 57.74
N HIS A 664 109.18 18.34 58.96
CA HIS A 664 107.86 18.26 59.61
C HIS A 664 106.89 19.28 59.01
N ASP A 665 107.32 20.52 58.83
CA ASP A 665 106.52 21.59 58.20
C ASP A 665 106.11 21.23 56.76
N GLN A 666 107.00 20.56 56.00
CA GLN A 666 106.67 20.03 54.67
C GLN A 666 105.67 18.87 54.71
N LEU A 667 105.65 18.09 55.79
CA LEU A 667 104.69 16.99 55.99
C LEU A 667 103.28 17.53 56.25
N ASP A 668 103.15 18.54 57.12
CA ASP A 668 101.87 19.15 57.47
C ASP A 668 101.20 19.84 56.28
N VAL A 669 101.97 20.50 55.41
CA VAL A 669 101.47 21.06 54.14
C VAL A 669 100.98 19.95 53.20
N LEU A 670 101.63 18.78 53.19
CA LEU A 670 101.24 17.63 52.38
C LEU A 670 99.96 16.95 52.89
N ASP A 671 99.81 16.77 54.20
CA ASP A 671 98.59 16.19 54.78
C ASP A 671 97.40 17.18 54.72
N ALA A 672 97.64 18.50 54.76
CA ALA A 672 96.62 19.51 54.46
C ALA A 672 96.13 19.43 52.99
N ALA A 673 97.05 19.29 52.02
CA ALA A 673 96.68 19.11 50.61
C ALA A 673 95.92 17.80 50.36
N LYS A 674 96.35 16.71 51.01
CA LYS A 674 95.74 15.37 50.92
C LYS A 674 94.33 15.32 51.53
N THR A 675 94.11 15.95 52.69
CA THR A 675 92.77 16.04 53.30
C THR A 675 91.81 16.86 52.46
N SER A 676 92.27 17.95 51.83
CA SER A 676 91.49 18.70 50.83
C SER A 676 91.07 17.81 49.64
N LEU A 677 92.01 17.05 49.06
CA LEU A 677 91.74 16.13 47.95
C LEU A 677 90.79 14.99 48.33
N ILE A 678 90.90 14.43 49.54
CA ILE A 678 89.98 13.41 50.05
C ILE A 678 88.55 13.97 50.17
N SER A 679 88.40 15.23 50.61
CA SER A 679 87.09 15.88 50.72
C SER A 679 86.43 16.10 49.35
N GLU A 680 87.20 16.52 48.33
CA GLU A 680 86.69 16.64 46.96
C GLU A 680 86.32 15.28 46.35
N LEU A 681 87.14 14.25 46.62
CA LEU A 681 86.88 12.90 46.14
C LEU A 681 85.58 12.35 46.73
N ALA A 682 85.36 12.56 48.03
CA ALA A 682 84.13 12.17 48.73
C ALA A 682 82.89 12.93 48.23
N ALA A 683 83.01 14.23 47.96
CA ALA A 683 81.93 15.03 47.37
C ALA A 683 81.59 14.54 45.94
N LYS A 684 82.60 14.23 45.13
CA LYS A 684 82.43 13.69 43.77
C LYS A 684 81.87 12.27 43.78
N SER A 685 82.25 11.40 44.73
CA SER A 685 81.67 10.06 44.85
C SER A 685 80.21 10.11 45.28
N ALA A 686 79.83 10.99 46.22
CA ALA A 686 78.45 11.17 46.65
C ALA A 686 77.54 11.66 45.50
N MET A 687 77.99 12.63 44.70
CA MET A 687 77.27 13.05 43.49
C MET A 687 77.14 11.91 42.47
N LEU A 688 78.18 11.09 42.31
CA LEU A 688 78.16 9.97 41.37
C LEU A 688 77.18 8.88 41.83
N GLU A 689 77.13 8.54 43.12
CA GLU A 689 76.10 7.66 43.68
C GLU A 689 74.67 8.21 43.48
N GLU A 690 74.44 9.50 43.69
CA GLU A 690 73.14 10.13 43.43
C GLU A 690 72.72 10.00 41.95
N THR A 691 73.65 10.19 41.01
CA THR A 691 73.36 9.98 39.57
C THR A 691 73.11 8.51 39.22
N VAL A 692 73.79 7.56 39.87
CA VAL A 692 73.57 6.12 39.70
C VAL A 692 72.20 5.69 40.25
N ILE A 693 71.75 6.26 41.36
CA ILE A 693 70.40 6.05 41.89
C ILE A 693 69.34 6.56 40.90
N LYS A 694 69.49 7.79 40.40
CA LYS A 694 68.59 8.38 39.38
C LYS A 694 68.55 7.56 38.08
N LEU A 695 69.69 7.02 37.64
CA LEU A 695 69.76 6.11 36.49
C LEU A 695 69.06 4.77 36.75
N ARG A 696 69.18 4.19 37.94
CA ARG A 696 68.42 2.98 38.33
C ARG A 696 66.92 3.24 38.37
N GLU A 697 66.49 4.38 38.90
CA GLU A 697 65.07 4.77 38.88
C GLU A 697 64.53 5.03 37.46
N ALA A 698 65.37 5.52 36.55
CA ALA A 698 65.02 5.68 35.14
C ALA A 698 64.87 4.31 34.45
N GLY A 699 65.82 3.40 34.65
CA GLY A 699 65.75 2.03 34.12
C GLY A 699 64.55 1.24 34.65
N ALA A 700 64.24 1.37 35.95
CA ALA A 700 63.05 0.75 36.54
C ALA A 700 61.74 1.33 35.94
N ARG A 701 61.69 2.63 35.63
CA ARG A 701 60.56 3.23 34.91
C ARG A 701 60.45 2.71 33.47
N GLU A 702 61.56 2.61 32.76
CA GLU A 702 61.60 2.05 31.40
C GLU A 702 61.13 0.60 31.37
N GLU A 703 61.53 -0.23 32.34
CA GLU A 703 61.06 -1.61 32.50
C GLU A 703 59.54 -1.67 32.78
N THR A 704 59.01 -0.82 33.68
CA THR A 704 57.55 -0.74 33.92
C THR A 704 56.76 -0.32 32.67
N LEU A 705 57.25 0.69 31.93
CA LEU A 705 56.63 1.11 30.66
C LEU A 705 56.70 0.01 29.60
N GLY A 706 57.80 -0.74 29.54
CA GLY A 706 57.93 -1.92 28.69
C GLY A 706 56.85 -2.97 29.00
N THR A 707 56.60 -3.25 30.28
CA THR A 707 55.50 -4.17 30.68
C THR A 707 54.12 -3.61 30.40
N GLU A 708 53.90 -2.30 30.54
CA GLU A 708 52.62 -1.67 30.23
C GLU A 708 52.34 -1.72 28.72
N ILE A 709 53.36 -1.49 27.89
CA ILE A 709 53.29 -1.62 26.43
C ILE A 709 52.94 -3.06 26.03
N THR A 710 53.58 -4.09 26.61
CA THR A 710 53.23 -5.48 26.27
C THR A 710 51.81 -5.86 26.70
N VAL A 711 51.36 -5.42 27.88
CA VAL A 711 49.97 -5.60 28.33
C VAL A 711 48.98 -4.91 27.38
N LYS A 712 49.29 -3.70 26.91
CA LYS A 712 48.44 -2.98 25.95
C LYS A 712 48.45 -3.61 24.56
N ASP A 713 49.58 -4.13 24.11
CA ASP A 713 49.71 -4.82 22.82
C ASP A 713 48.94 -6.16 22.83
N ASP A 714 48.93 -6.88 23.96
CA ASP A 714 48.11 -8.08 24.15
C ASP A 714 46.61 -7.76 24.30
N GLU A 715 46.24 -6.63 24.93
CA GLU A 715 44.87 -6.14 24.96
C GLU A 715 44.38 -5.74 23.56
N ILE A 716 45.24 -5.12 22.73
CA ILE A 716 44.96 -4.82 21.32
C ILE A 716 44.76 -6.13 20.52
N LYS A 717 45.62 -7.14 20.67
CA LYS A 717 45.44 -8.45 20.02
C LYS A 717 44.12 -9.10 20.43
N ARG A 718 43.77 -9.06 21.71
CA ARG A 718 42.49 -9.59 22.23
C ARG A 718 41.30 -8.87 21.60
N LEU A 719 41.32 -7.53 21.55
CA LEU A 719 40.28 -6.74 20.90
C LEU A 719 40.20 -7.01 19.40
N HIS A 720 41.32 -7.28 18.73
CA HIS A 720 41.35 -7.61 17.30
C HIS A 720 40.71 -8.98 17.02
N VAL A 721 40.96 -9.98 17.86
CA VAL A 721 40.27 -11.29 17.80
C VAL A 721 38.77 -11.12 18.03
N GLN A 722 38.36 -10.36 19.06
CA GLN A 722 36.94 -10.08 19.30
C GLN A 722 36.28 -9.34 18.14
N LEU A 723 36.97 -8.38 17.51
CA LEU A 723 36.49 -7.69 16.32
C LEU A 723 36.28 -8.67 15.15
N SER A 724 37.25 -9.58 14.92
CA SER A 724 37.14 -10.62 13.90
C SER A 724 35.96 -11.57 14.15
N GLU A 725 35.72 -11.96 15.41
CA GLU A 725 34.56 -12.77 15.79
C GLU A 725 33.23 -12.04 15.56
N TYR A 726 33.16 -10.74 15.88
CA TYR A 726 31.97 -9.94 15.58
C TYR A 726 31.74 -9.76 14.09
N VAL A 727 32.78 -9.53 13.28
CA VAL A 727 32.68 -9.45 11.81
C VAL A 727 32.14 -10.77 11.24
N GLY A 728 32.75 -11.91 11.59
CA GLY A 728 32.26 -13.22 11.14
C GLY A 728 30.83 -13.53 11.60
N ARG A 729 30.42 -13.04 12.78
CA ARG A 729 29.03 -13.16 13.25
C ARG A 729 28.05 -12.25 12.50
N VAL A 730 28.49 -11.07 12.04
CA VAL A 730 27.69 -10.20 11.17
C VAL A 730 27.53 -10.85 9.79
N GLU A 731 28.63 -11.30 9.16
CA GLU A 731 28.58 -12.01 7.87
C GLU A 731 27.68 -13.25 7.92
N GLY A 732 27.75 -14.04 9.00
CA GLY A 732 26.87 -15.19 9.21
C GLY A 732 25.39 -14.82 9.37
N LEU A 733 25.10 -13.68 10.02
CA LEU A 733 23.73 -13.15 10.13
C LEU A 733 23.21 -12.63 8.78
N GLU A 734 24.04 -11.91 8.01
CA GLU A 734 23.71 -11.43 6.67
C GLU A 734 23.43 -12.58 5.70
N GLN A 735 24.26 -13.64 5.72
CA GLN A 735 23.99 -14.87 4.96
C GLN A 735 22.68 -15.54 5.38
N SER A 736 22.38 -15.59 6.68
CA SER A 736 21.11 -16.14 7.17
C SER A 736 19.91 -15.30 6.73
N LEU A 737 20.05 -13.96 6.73
CA LEU A 737 19.02 -13.03 6.30
C LEU A 737 18.72 -13.21 4.81
N ALA A 738 19.75 -13.19 3.96
CA ALA A 738 19.62 -13.43 2.52
C ALA A 738 18.99 -14.81 2.21
N ALA A 739 19.33 -15.84 2.98
CA ALA A 739 18.69 -17.17 2.86
C ALA A 739 17.21 -17.15 3.29
N THR A 740 16.82 -16.33 4.27
CA THR A 740 15.40 -16.15 4.62
C THR A 740 14.65 -15.29 3.61
N GLU A 741 15.25 -14.24 3.06
CA GLU A 741 14.65 -13.37 2.05
C GLU A 741 14.39 -14.13 0.74
N THR A 742 15.37 -14.90 0.25
CA THR A 742 15.18 -15.77 -0.91
C THR A 742 14.12 -16.85 -0.68
N ARG A 743 14.05 -17.41 0.54
CA ARG A 743 12.95 -18.31 0.91
C ARG A 743 11.60 -17.61 0.88
N TYR A 744 11.48 -16.41 1.47
CA TYR A 744 10.23 -15.65 1.47
C TYR A 744 9.81 -15.23 0.06
N ALA A 745 10.76 -14.89 -0.82
CA ALA A 745 10.47 -14.61 -2.23
C ALA A 745 9.89 -15.85 -2.96
N SER A 746 10.43 -17.05 -2.71
CA SER A 746 9.85 -18.31 -3.22
C SER A 746 8.45 -18.55 -2.66
N ASP A 747 8.29 -18.41 -1.35
CA ASP A 747 7.02 -18.55 -0.61
C ASP A 747 5.94 -17.56 -1.09
N ILE A 748 6.33 -16.38 -1.60
CA ILE A 748 5.44 -15.38 -2.21
C ILE A 748 5.06 -15.82 -3.64
N ALA A 749 6.04 -16.18 -4.47
CA ALA A 749 5.78 -16.65 -5.84
C ALA A 749 4.88 -17.89 -5.88
N ASP A 750 5.08 -18.85 -4.97
CA ASP A 750 4.23 -20.03 -4.82
C ASP A 750 2.78 -19.63 -4.47
N ARG A 751 2.58 -18.67 -3.55
CA ARG A 751 1.25 -18.16 -3.18
C ARG A 751 0.59 -17.35 -4.29
N GLU A 752 1.35 -16.55 -5.04
CA GLU A 752 0.84 -15.84 -6.21
C GLU A 752 0.38 -16.82 -7.29
N SER A 753 1.15 -17.88 -7.55
CA SER A 753 0.75 -18.94 -8.49
C SER A 753 -0.52 -19.67 -8.05
N ALA A 754 -0.68 -19.91 -6.74
CA ALA A 754 -1.87 -20.55 -6.17
C ALA A 754 -3.10 -19.63 -6.23
N ASN A 755 -2.94 -18.32 -6.00
CA ASN A 755 -4.02 -17.34 -6.17
C ASN A 755 -4.49 -17.29 -7.62
N ILE A 756 -3.58 -17.21 -8.60
CA ILE A 756 -3.92 -17.23 -10.03
C ILE A 756 -4.68 -18.52 -10.40
N ALA A 757 -4.27 -19.67 -9.85
CA ALA A 757 -4.99 -20.93 -10.06
C ALA A 757 -6.41 -20.92 -9.45
N LEU A 758 -6.60 -20.32 -8.27
CA LEU A 758 -7.91 -20.16 -7.63
C LEU A 758 -8.80 -19.16 -8.36
N GLU A 759 -8.26 -18.04 -8.85
CA GLU A 759 -8.98 -17.04 -9.65
C GLU A 759 -9.49 -17.65 -10.97
N ASN A 760 -8.63 -18.41 -11.67
CA ASN A 760 -9.03 -19.15 -12.87
C ASN A 760 -10.13 -20.20 -12.57
N SER A 761 -10.02 -20.92 -11.45
CA SER A 761 -11.04 -21.88 -11.02
C SER A 761 -12.36 -21.20 -10.63
N LEU A 762 -12.30 -19.99 -10.06
CA LEU A 762 -13.49 -19.20 -9.71
C LEU A 762 -14.19 -18.68 -10.97
N SER A 763 -13.44 -18.17 -11.94
CA SER A 763 -13.98 -17.73 -13.24
C SER A 763 -14.67 -18.90 -13.96
N SER A 764 -14.03 -20.07 -14.03
CA SER A 764 -14.63 -21.28 -14.61
C SER A 764 -15.91 -21.70 -13.88
N ALA A 765 -15.96 -21.60 -12.55
CA ALA A 765 -17.17 -21.91 -11.78
C ALA A 765 -18.29 -20.87 -12.01
N GLN A 766 -17.95 -19.59 -12.21
CA GLN A 766 -18.91 -18.53 -12.55
C GLN A 766 -19.49 -18.72 -13.97
N GLU A 767 -18.68 -19.15 -14.94
CA GLU A 767 -19.14 -19.53 -16.27
C GLU A 767 -20.10 -20.74 -16.22
N ASP A 768 -19.76 -21.78 -15.45
CA ASP A 768 -20.62 -22.94 -15.23
C ASP A 768 -21.96 -22.57 -14.57
N VAL A 769 -21.94 -21.71 -13.54
CA VAL A 769 -23.16 -21.20 -12.89
C VAL A 769 -24.01 -20.38 -13.88
N SER A 770 -23.38 -19.53 -14.70
CA SER A 770 -24.08 -18.74 -15.71
C SER A 770 -24.75 -19.62 -16.76
N ARG A 771 -24.04 -20.67 -17.23
CA ARG A 771 -24.58 -21.69 -18.16
C ARG A 771 -25.77 -22.43 -17.55
N LEU A 772 -25.65 -22.91 -16.32
CA LEU A 772 -26.73 -23.61 -15.62
C LEU A 772 -27.93 -22.70 -15.33
N THR A 773 -27.71 -21.40 -15.13
CA THR A 773 -28.79 -20.42 -14.92
C THR A 773 -29.58 -20.18 -16.22
N LEU A 774 -28.89 -20.09 -17.35
CA LEU A 774 -29.51 -20.04 -18.69
C LEU A 774 -30.27 -21.33 -19.01
N GLU A 775 -29.70 -22.49 -18.69
CA GLU A 775 -30.36 -23.80 -18.86
C GLU A 775 -31.62 -23.90 -18.00
N ALA A 776 -31.57 -23.47 -16.74
CA ALA A 776 -32.73 -23.43 -15.85
C ALA A 776 -33.82 -22.45 -16.33
N ALA A 777 -33.45 -21.30 -16.91
CA ALA A 777 -34.39 -20.37 -17.51
C ALA A 777 -35.08 -20.97 -18.75
N SER A 778 -34.31 -21.61 -19.63
CA SER A 778 -34.84 -22.34 -20.79
C SER A 778 -35.79 -23.48 -20.36
N LEU A 779 -35.43 -24.28 -19.35
CA LEU A 779 -36.28 -25.35 -18.82
C LEU A 779 -37.58 -24.81 -18.20
N ARG A 780 -37.56 -23.63 -17.55
CA ARG A 780 -38.78 -22.96 -17.07
C ARG A 780 -39.68 -22.52 -18.22
N GLN A 781 -39.13 -21.86 -19.23
CA GLN A 781 -39.91 -21.46 -20.42
C GLN A 781 -40.56 -22.67 -21.10
N ASN A 782 -39.82 -23.77 -21.28
CA ASN A 782 -40.37 -25.01 -21.82
C ASN A 782 -41.49 -25.61 -20.94
N LEU A 783 -41.40 -25.43 -19.62
CA LEU A 783 -42.44 -25.89 -18.68
C LEU A 783 -43.69 -25.01 -18.80
N ASP A 784 -43.54 -23.69 -18.88
CA ASP A 784 -44.64 -22.75 -19.09
C ASP A 784 -45.33 -22.97 -20.45
N ASP A 785 -44.57 -23.25 -21.52
CA ASP A 785 -45.10 -23.62 -22.84
C ASP A 785 -45.90 -24.95 -22.78
N VAL A 786 -45.41 -25.94 -22.03
CA VAL A 786 -46.12 -27.21 -21.81
C VAL A 786 -47.37 -27.01 -20.96
N GLN A 787 -47.31 -26.15 -19.93
CA GLN A 787 -48.43 -25.77 -19.08
C GLN A 787 -49.54 -25.11 -19.92
N GLY A 788 -49.21 -24.09 -20.72
CA GLY A 788 -50.16 -23.43 -21.61
C GLY A 788 -50.75 -24.37 -22.67
N ARG A 789 -49.98 -25.36 -23.16
CA ARG A 789 -50.52 -26.41 -24.04
C ARG A 789 -51.48 -27.35 -23.31
N LEU A 790 -51.23 -27.66 -22.03
CA LEU A 790 -52.11 -28.49 -21.21
C LEU A 790 -53.42 -27.77 -20.86
N ASP A 791 -53.35 -26.47 -20.57
CA ASP A 791 -54.52 -25.62 -20.34
C ASP A 791 -55.39 -25.54 -21.61
N ASN A 792 -54.78 -25.25 -22.78
CA ASN A 792 -55.48 -25.27 -24.08
C ASN A 792 -56.15 -26.63 -24.40
N ILE A 793 -55.50 -27.75 -24.06
CA ILE A 793 -56.09 -29.10 -24.21
C ILE A 793 -57.25 -29.31 -23.23
N THR A 794 -57.16 -28.76 -22.02
CA THR A 794 -58.21 -28.86 -21.00
C THR A 794 -59.44 -28.05 -21.40
N ASP A 795 -59.26 -26.83 -21.89
CA ASP A 795 -60.33 -25.99 -22.42
C ASP A 795 -61.00 -26.63 -23.64
N ALA A 796 -60.21 -27.17 -24.58
CA ALA A 796 -60.75 -27.89 -25.74
C ALA A 796 -61.53 -29.15 -25.33
N LEU A 797 -61.06 -29.88 -24.31
CA LEU A 797 -61.76 -31.04 -23.75
C LEU A 797 -63.08 -30.64 -23.07
N ASP A 798 -63.11 -29.53 -22.35
CA ASP A 798 -64.32 -29.03 -21.69
C ASP A 798 -65.33 -28.44 -22.70
N ALA A 799 -64.86 -27.78 -23.76
CA ALA A 799 -65.69 -27.39 -24.90
C ALA A 799 -66.32 -28.61 -25.60
N GLU A 800 -65.56 -29.67 -25.84
CA GLU A 800 -66.11 -30.89 -26.46
C GLU A 800 -67.03 -31.66 -25.49
N LYS A 801 -66.82 -31.60 -24.17
CA LYS A 801 -67.81 -32.09 -23.18
C LYS A 801 -69.10 -31.27 -23.22
N GLN A 802 -69.03 -29.94 -23.37
CA GLN A 802 -70.22 -29.10 -23.51
C GLN A 802 -70.97 -29.41 -24.80
N ARG A 803 -70.26 -29.55 -25.92
CA ARG A 803 -70.80 -30.01 -27.20
C ARG A 803 -71.45 -31.40 -27.08
N GLY A 804 -70.80 -32.34 -26.39
CA GLY A 804 -71.34 -33.66 -26.11
C GLY A 804 -72.66 -33.61 -25.33
N LYS A 805 -72.78 -32.71 -24.34
CA LYS A 805 -74.05 -32.47 -23.62
C LYS A 805 -75.13 -31.87 -24.51
N LEU A 806 -74.79 -30.96 -25.42
CA LEU A 806 -75.74 -30.40 -26.39
C LEU A 806 -76.25 -31.49 -27.35
N ILE A 807 -75.33 -32.28 -27.93
CA ILE A 807 -75.69 -33.42 -28.79
C ILE A 807 -76.52 -34.46 -28.02
N GLN A 808 -76.23 -34.70 -26.74
CA GLN A 808 -77.05 -35.58 -25.90
C GLN A 808 -78.48 -35.01 -25.75
N ALA A 809 -78.62 -33.72 -25.44
CA ALA A 809 -79.94 -33.07 -25.32
C ALA A 809 -80.72 -33.07 -26.65
N ASP A 810 -80.05 -32.84 -27.79
CA ASP A 810 -80.64 -32.94 -29.12
C ASP A 810 -81.10 -34.37 -29.43
N CYS A 811 -80.31 -35.38 -29.06
CA CYS A 811 -80.68 -36.79 -29.18
C CYS A 811 -81.86 -37.17 -28.26
N GLU A 812 -81.89 -36.67 -27.03
CA GLU A 812 -83.02 -36.87 -26.10
C GLU A 812 -84.30 -36.24 -26.65
N HIS A 813 -84.23 -34.99 -27.13
CA HIS A 813 -85.35 -34.30 -27.78
C HIS A 813 -85.81 -35.00 -29.07
N ALA A 814 -84.88 -35.44 -29.92
CA ALA A 814 -85.20 -36.22 -31.12
C ALA A 814 -85.87 -37.56 -30.76
N ASN A 815 -85.43 -38.23 -29.70
CA ASN A 815 -86.02 -39.47 -29.23
C ASN A 815 -87.43 -39.25 -28.64
N SER A 816 -87.65 -38.17 -27.87
CA SER A 816 -88.99 -37.76 -27.44
C SER A 816 -89.91 -37.49 -28.63
N ARG A 817 -89.43 -36.79 -29.66
CA ARG A 817 -90.19 -36.55 -30.89
C ARG A 817 -90.48 -37.82 -31.69
N VAL A 818 -89.57 -38.81 -31.69
CA VAL A 818 -89.85 -40.14 -32.25
C VAL A 818 -90.94 -40.84 -31.44
N GLN A 819 -90.90 -40.79 -30.11
CA GLN A 819 -91.95 -41.35 -29.25
C GLN A 819 -93.31 -40.67 -29.44
N GLU A 820 -93.34 -39.34 -29.62
CA GLU A 820 -94.56 -38.59 -29.99
C GLU A 820 -95.12 -39.08 -31.32
N VAL A 821 -94.29 -39.22 -32.36
CA VAL A 821 -94.72 -39.74 -33.68
C VAL A 821 -95.13 -41.22 -33.61
N GLU A 822 -94.47 -42.04 -32.80
CA GLU A 822 -94.89 -43.43 -32.54
C GLU A 822 -96.25 -43.50 -31.84
N GLN A 823 -96.51 -42.60 -30.88
CA GLN A 823 -97.81 -42.47 -30.23
C GLN A 823 -98.88 -41.98 -31.21
N GLU A 824 -98.62 -40.94 -31.99
CA GLU A 824 -99.52 -40.46 -33.06
C GLU A 824 -99.83 -41.60 -34.06
N LEU A 825 -98.83 -42.42 -34.44
CA LEU A 825 -99.04 -43.58 -35.31
C LEU A 825 -99.86 -44.69 -34.64
N LEU A 826 -99.74 -44.90 -33.33
CA LEU A 826 -100.59 -45.82 -32.58
C LEU A 826 -102.03 -45.31 -32.46
N GLU A 827 -102.22 -44.01 -32.21
CA GLU A 827 -103.53 -43.36 -32.19
C GLU A 827 -104.20 -43.39 -33.56
N LEU A 828 -103.45 -43.11 -34.64
CA LEU A 828 -103.93 -43.23 -36.02
C LEU A 828 -104.26 -44.67 -36.40
N ARG A 829 -103.50 -45.67 -35.92
CA ARG A 829 -103.84 -47.09 -36.09
C ARG A 829 -105.11 -47.46 -35.34
N ALA A 830 -105.25 -47.05 -34.08
CA ALA A 830 -106.46 -47.28 -33.30
C ALA A 830 -107.69 -46.62 -33.94
N SER A 831 -107.56 -45.37 -34.42
CA SER A 831 -108.59 -44.68 -35.19
C SER A 831 -108.94 -45.43 -36.46
N LYS A 832 -107.93 -45.86 -37.24
CA LYS A 832 -108.12 -46.66 -38.45
C LYS A 832 -108.81 -47.99 -38.16
N ASP A 833 -108.45 -48.68 -37.08
CA ASP A 833 -109.08 -49.94 -36.69
C ASP A 833 -110.54 -49.72 -36.27
N THR A 834 -110.87 -48.60 -35.61
CA THR A 834 -112.27 -48.21 -35.36
C THR A 834 -113.02 -47.81 -36.63
N ASP A 835 -112.36 -47.15 -37.58
CA ASP A 835 -112.95 -46.81 -38.88
C ASP A 835 -113.18 -48.08 -39.72
N GLU A 836 -112.24 -49.03 -39.72
CA GLU A 836 -112.39 -50.33 -40.39
C GLU A 836 -113.50 -51.16 -39.73
N ALA A 837 -113.59 -51.18 -38.40
CA ALA A 837 -114.69 -51.82 -37.68
C ALA A 837 -116.05 -51.18 -38.00
N THR A 838 -116.16 -49.84 -38.02
CA THR A 838 -117.43 -49.19 -38.41
C THR A 838 -117.75 -49.39 -39.90
N ILE A 839 -116.75 -49.49 -40.78
CA ILE A 839 -116.93 -49.90 -42.18
C ILE A 839 -117.38 -51.35 -42.29
N GLU A 840 -116.88 -52.27 -41.45
CA GLU A 840 -117.37 -53.65 -41.39
C GLU A 840 -118.79 -53.73 -40.83
N ASP A 841 -119.13 -52.99 -39.78
CA ASP A 841 -120.49 -52.86 -39.28
C ASP A 841 -121.43 -52.26 -40.33
N LEU A 842 -120.98 -51.26 -41.10
CA LEU A 842 -121.73 -50.70 -42.23
C LEU A 842 -121.86 -51.69 -43.39
N LYS A 843 -120.83 -52.49 -43.70
CA LYS A 843 -120.91 -53.59 -44.68
C LYS A 843 -121.84 -54.70 -44.20
N ALA A 844 -121.85 -55.02 -42.90
CA ALA A 844 -122.70 -56.02 -42.29
C ALA A 844 -124.16 -55.53 -42.25
N ALA A 845 -124.40 -54.28 -41.84
CA ALA A 845 -125.70 -53.62 -41.89
C ALA A 845 -126.19 -53.45 -43.34
N PHE A 846 -125.33 -53.14 -44.30
CA PHE A 846 -125.67 -53.11 -45.72
C PHE A 846 -125.92 -54.52 -46.28
N SER A 847 -125.21 -55.54 -45.80
CA SER A 847 -125.44 -56.94 -46.18
C SER A 847 -126.71 -57.49 -45.55
N GLN A 848 -127.07 -57.07 -44.33
CA GLN A 848 -128.35 -57.32 -43.69
C GLN A 848 -129.47 -56.52 -44.38
N LEU A 849 -129.24 -55.28 -44.80
CA LEU A 849 -130.18 -54.50 -45.59
C LEU A 849 -130.40 -55.15 -46.96
N LYS A 850 -129.34 -55.64 -47.60
CA LYS A 850 -129.40 -56.39 -48.86
C LYS A 850 -130.03 -57.77 -48.66
N ALA A 851 -129.79 -58.45 -47.54
CA ALA A 851 -130.41 -59.72 -47.21
C ALA A 851 -131.89 -59.56 -46.84
N THR A 852 -132.27 -58.48 -46.16
CA THR A 852 -133.68 -58.13 -45.89
C THR A 852 -134.35 -57.53 -47.12
N GLN A 853 -133.64 -56.88 -48.04
CA GLN A 853 -134.16 -56.53 -49.37
C GLN A 853 -134.34 -57.78 -50.23
N MET A 854 -133.38 -58.70 -50.27
CA MET A 854 -133.52 -60.00 -50.95
C MET A 854 -134.56 -60.89 -50.28
N GLN A 855 -134.73 -60.82 -48.96
CA GLN A 855 -135.77 -61.55 -48.23
C GLN A 855 -137.13 -60.86 -48.40
N THR A 856 -137.22 -59.53 -48.44
CA THR A 856 -138.49 -58.84 -48.75
C THR A 856 -138.86 -58.93 -50.22
N LEU A 857 -137.88 -59.10 -51.13
CA LEU A 857 -138.07 -59.45 -52.54
C LEU A 857 -138.39 -60.94 -52.72
N ALA A 858 -137.78 -61.85 -51.97
CA ALA A 858 -138.13 -63.27 -51.98
C ALA A 858 -139.45 -63.54 -51.23
N GLU A 859 -139.79 -62.73 -50.24
CA GLU A 859 -141.14 -62.65 -49.66
C GLU A 859 -142.08 -61.92 -50.62
N LEU A 860 -141.62 -61.01 -51.48
CA LEU A 860 -142.45 -60.45 -52.56
C LEU A 860 -142.75 -61.55 -53.58
N ASP A 861 -141.74 -62.28 -54.07
CA ASP A 861 -141.90 -63.42 -54.99
C ASP A 861 -142.73 -64.53 -54.36
N ASN A 862 -142.51 -64.88 -53.08
CA ASN A 862 -143.34 -65.87 -52.39
C ASN A 862 -144.76 -65.33 -52.07
N LYS A 863 -144.98 -64.02 -51.83
CA LYS A 863 -146.33 -63.43 -51.65
C LYS A 863 -147.04 -63.12 -52.97
N VAL A 864 -146.30 -63.03 -54.09
CA VAL A 864 -146.81 -63.01 -55.46
C VAL A 864 -147.09 -64.44 -55.94
N GLY A 865 -146.34 -65.44 -55.45
CA GLY A 865 -146.49 -66.86 -55.81
C GLY A 865 -147.48 -67.65 -54.96
N SER A 866 -147.66 -67.36 -53.66
CA SER A 866 -148.52 -68.15 -52.76
C SER A 866 -149.51 -67.31 -51.93
N ALA A 867 -150.56 -66.90 -52.64
CA ALA A 867 -151.95 -66.88 -52.18
C ALA A 867 -152.44 -65.85 -51.13
N GLN A 868 -153.59 -65.27 -51.48
CA GLN A 868 -154.83 -65.16 -50.70
C GLN A 868 -154.78 -65.03 -49.16
N SER A 869 -155.63 -64.11 -48.68
CA SER A 869 -156.16 -64.00 -47.30
C SER A 869 -155.41 -63.11 -46.31
N THR A 870 -156.02 -61.95 -46.08
CA THR A 870 -156.18 -61.18 -44.81
C THR A 870 -155.97 -61.97 -43.50
N PRO A 871 -155.59 -61.34 -42.33
CA PRO A 871 -156.05 -60.00 -41.88
C PRO A 871 -155.12 -59.09 -41.00
N VAL A 872 -155.45 -57.78 -40.95
CA VAL A 872 -155.76 -56.87 -39.78
C VAL A 872 -155.26 -57.26 -38.34
N PRO A 873 -155.06 -56.35 -37.32
CA PRO A 873 -154.21 -55.14 -37.12
C PRO A 873 -153.46 -55.09 -35.71
N LYS A 874 -152.98 -53.89 -35.28
CA LYS A 874 -152.88 -53.30 -33.87
C LYS A 874 -151.54 -53.18 -33.08
N ARG A 875 -151.39 -51.97 -32.49
CA ARG A 875 -150.67 -51.51 -31.25
C ARG A 875 -149.12 -51.39 -31.31
N ARG A 876 -148.49 -50.26 -30.93
CA ARG A 876 -148.36 -49.53 -29.61
C ARG A 876 -147.61 -50.38 -28.55
N ALA A 877 -146.59 -49.92 -27.81
CA ALA A 877 -145.92 -48.60 -27.72
C ALA A 877 -144.46 -48.69 -27.14
N PRO A 878 -143.92 -47.88 -26.18
CA PRO A 878 -142.66 -47.12 -26.42
C PRO A 878 -141.57 -47.17 -25.30
N LYS A 879 -140.60 -46.23 -25.38
CA LYS A 879 -139.55 -45.78 -24.40
C LYS A 879 -138.17 -46.46 -24.49
N VAL A 880 -136.98 -45.79 -24.53
CA VAL A 880 -136.44 -44.53 -23.90
C VAL A 880 -136.02 -44.76 -22.43
N PRO A 881 -134.91 -44.23 -21.84
CA PRO A 881 -133.75 -43.43 -22.35
C PRO A 881 -132.33 -43.82 -21.82
N SER A 882 -131.34 -42.96 -22.12
CA SER A 882 -130.40 -42.35 -21.14
C SER A 882 -129.00 -42.95 -20.93
N THR A 883 -128.02 -42.37 -21.62
CA THR A 883 -126.64 -42.21 -21.14
C THR A 883 -126.40 -40.76 -20.69
N ARG A 884 -125.60 -40.56 -19.64
CA ARG A 884 -125.20 -39.26 -19.11
C ARG A 884 -123.69 -39.26 -18.89
N SER A 885 -122.98 -38.45 -19.67
CA SER A 885 -121.54 -38.25 -19.59
C SER A 885 -121.15 -37.17 -18.58
N VAL A 886 -119.91 -37.26 -18.12
CA VAL A 886 -119.02 -36.14 -17.77
C VAL A 886 -117.85 -36.24 -18.74
#